data_AF-A0A317FVZ2-F1
#
_entry.id   AF-A0A317FVZ2-F1
#
_cell.length_a   1.000
_cell.length_b   1.000
_cell.length_c   1.000
_cell.angle_alpha   90.00
_cell.angle_beta   90.00
_cell.angle_gamma   90.00
#
_symmetry.space_group_name_H-M   'P 1'
#
loop_
_entity.id
_entity.type
_entity.pdbx_description
1 polymer ?
#
loop_
_entity_poly.entity_id
_entity_poly.type
_entity_poly.pdbx_seq_one_letter_code
_entity_poly.pdbx_strand_id
1 'polypeptide(L)'
;MERKDTDKLSFVLSNAAECTVLLKKSGQFPLDKPGRIAAYGAGLRYTIKGGTGSGEVNSKETFTIEQGLERAGFIIASKNWLDAYDEVRKQAKKQFFKELKAQAKAKHENAIMYSMGKTMKEPDHDIEITKVCDTAVYVVSRNSGEGSDREVLEGDVKLSKSEIRDILLLNKIYDRFMLVLNVGGVVDLSPVMEVKDILLLSQLGTDCGAILADILLGKQNPSGKLTTTWAEFKEYSAEGTFGDWNDNRYKEGIYVGYRYFDTFKKTALFPFGFGLSYTTFETKVSDVKANKDTLTCEVLVKNTGSCSGKEVVQVYLSVPEDKLDQPYQQLVCYAKTPLLERNAECRLEMSFRLSDFASYDEESESYVLEKGRYVIRVGNSSVDTKIAAAAILEETVTTLKTRNCLGKPDFTDIKSEHSEPLPIPEGIVIFTLTADDFEKREVFFDNEVSVDSRIKNLTDEELSYMQIGNFDPNAKGLSIIGNAATHLAGAAGETTSQLVNKGIRPLIMADGPAGIRISLKYYEEGENQYDAGNKGMMPESMLEMMGPVTAFIAKLIVGGKKIPRNAVIKEHSATMIPIGTAIAQSFNTELAEALGDIVGEEMEKFGVHLWLAPALNIHRSILCGRNFEYYSEDPLVSGEVAAAITRGVQKHKRCGTTIKHYAANNAETNRYCNNSQVSERAMREIYLRGFDICIRKSQPKAVMTSYNLLNGIHTSEHRGLIEDVLRGEFGFKGIVMTDWVMTIMTSSKSKYRNALSDEVAKAGGELFMPGTKKDYERVLKALKDGTLSRKQLEINASRLIRTIDEFYAD
;
A
#
# COMPACT_ATOMS: atom_id res chain seq x y z
N MET A 1 24.46 18.16 -3.01
CA MET A 1 23.36 17.74 -2.12
C MET A 1 23.55 18.50 -0.82
N GLU A 2 22.52 19.17 -0.29
CA GLU A 2 22.65 19.82 1.03
C GLU A 2 22.94 18.74 2.09
N ARG A 3 23.68 19.07 3.16
CA ARG A 3 24.10 18.11 4.20
C ARG A 3 22.92 17.29 4.76
N LYS A 4 21.77 17.95 4.97
CA LYS A 4 20.52 17.32 5.46
C LYS A 4 19.92 16.29 4.49
N ASP A 5 20.00 16.51 3.19
CA ASP A 5 19.48 15.56 2.19
C ASP A 5 20.32 14.27 2.16
N THR A 6 21.61 14.37 2.53
CA THR A 6 22.52 13.21 2.63
C THR A 6 22.20 12.36 3.87
N ASP A 7 21.85 13.00 4.99
CA ASP A 7 21.52 12.31 6.24
C ASP A 7 20.23 11.47 6.12
N LYS A 8 19.20 11.98 5.44
CA LYS A 8 17.93 11.27 5.18
C LYS A 8 18.14 10.00 4.35
N LEU A 9 18.82 10.11 3.20
CA LEU A 9 19.10 8.95 2.35
C LEU A 9 19.98 7.93 3.08
N SER A 10 20.95 8.39 3.86
CA SER A 10 21.79 7.52 4.69
C SER A 10 20.97 6.71 5.71
N PHE A 11 19.97 7.34 6.36
CA PHE A 11 19.06 6.64 7.26
C PHE A 11 18.27 5.54 6.53
N VAL A 12 17.69 5.85 5.36
CA VAL A 12 16.94 4.86 4.56
C VAL A 12 17.84 3.67 4.21
N LEU A 13 19.02 3.91 3.65
CA LEU A 13 19.93 2.85 3.21
C LEU A 13 20.46 2.00 4.37
N SER A 14 20.70 2.60 5.54
CA SER A 14 21.24 1.89 6.72
C SER A 14 20.22 1.01 7.43
N ASN A 15 18.92 1.20 7.17
CA ASN A 15 17.84 0.44 7.81
C ASN A 15 17.03 -0.42 6.82
N ALA A 16 17.27 -0.29 5.50
CA ALA A 16 16.46 -0.95 4.48
C ALA A 16 16.52 -2.48 4.53
N ALA A 17 17.56 -3.10 5.12
CA ALA A 17 17.59 -4.55 5.32
C ALA A 17 16.48 -5.05 6.26
N GLU A 18 15.93 -4.20 7.13
CA GLU A 18 14.75 -4.54 7.91
C GLU A 18 13.53 -4.80 7.02
N CYS A 19 13.46 -4.18 5.85
CA CYS A 19 12.39 -4.37 4.87
C CYS A 19 12.61 -5.60 3.96
N THR A 20 13.73 -6.32 4.12
CA THR A 20 14.06 -7.50 3.32
C THR A 20 13.78 -8.80 4.08
N VAL A 21 13.38 -9.85 3.37
CA VAL A 21 13.00 -11.14 3.97
C VAL A 21 13.92 -12.23 3.46
N LEU A 22 14.68 -12.85 4.36
CA LEU A 22 15.46 -14.05 4.03
C LEU A 22 14.52 -15.26 4.08
N LEU A 23 14.25 -15.88 2.94
CA LEU A 23 13.29 -16.98 2.81
C LEU A 23 13.94 -18.35 3.02
N LYS A 24 15.17 -18.52 2.54
CA LYS A 24 16.00 -19.71 2.77
C LYS A 24 17.44 -19.30 3.01
N LYS A 25 18.15 -20.09 3.82
CA LYS A 25 19.58 -19.89 4.10
C LYS A 25 20.31 -21.23 4.21
N SER A 26 21.52 -21.30 3.64
CA SER A 26 22.40 -22.48 3.66
C SER A 26 23.58 -22.35 4.61
N GLY A 27 23.87 -21.14 5.09
CA GLY A 27 25.08 -20.82 5.85
C GLY A 27 26.28 -20.41 4.98
N GLN A 28 26.12 -20.31 3.65
CA GLN A 28 27.16 -19.81 2.74
C GLN A 28 27.26 -18.28 2.67
N PHE A 29 26.27 -17.57 3.23
CA PHE A 29 26.24 -16.13 3.39
C PHE A 29 26.12 -15.77 4.88
N PRO A 30 26.70 -14.63 5.31
CA PRO A 30 27.35 -13.59 4.51
C PRO A 30 28.76 -13.95 4.02
N LEU A 31 29.28 -13.15 3.09
CA LEU A 31 30.64 -13.21 2.53
C LEU A 31 31.61 -12.36 3.35
N ASP A 32 32.87 -12.79 3.48
CA ASP A 32 33.88 -12.08 4.27
C ASP A 32 34.27 -10.70 3.72
N LYS A 33 34.31 -10.58 2.38
CA LYS A 33 34.73 -9.36 1.67
C LYS A 33 34.15 -9.34 0.25
N PRO A 34 34.04 -8.15 -0.38
CA PRO A 34 33.69 -8.07 -1.78
C PRO A 34 34.76 -8.78 -2.63
N GLY A 35 34.32 -9.42 -3.71
CA GLY A 35 35.17 -10.20 -4.61
C GLY A 35 34.55 -10.35 -5.99
N ARG A 36 35.04 -11.33 -6.76
CA ARG A 36 34.44 -11.70 -8.04
C ARG A 36 33.10 -12.37 -7.79
N ILE A 37 32.05 -11.90 -8.46
CA ILE A 37 30.70 -12.45 -8.36
C ILE A 37 30.10 -12.62 -9.75
N ALA A 38 29.49 -13.78 -10.00
CA ALA A 38 28.73 -14.02 -11.21
C ALA A 38 27.28 -13.57 -10.96
N ALA A 39 26.91 -12.40 -11.49
CA ALA A 39 25.60 -11.81 -11.30
C ALA A 39 24.76 -11.91 -12.58
N TYR A 40 23.61 -12.57 -12.50
CA TYR A 40 22.72 -12.87 -13.61
C TYR A 40 21.30 -12.38 -13.31
N GLY A 41 20.42 -12.42 -14.32
CA GLY A 41 19.02 -12.04 -14.21
C GLY A 41 18.78 -10.55 -14.51
N ALA A 42 17.55 -10.26 -14.95
CA ALA A 42 17.16 -8.94 -15.43
C ALA A 42 17.33 -7.83 -14.39
N GLY A 43 17.11 -8.14 -13.11
CA GLY A 43 17.14 -7.14 -12.04
C GLY A 43 18.50 -6.46 -11.84
N LEU A 44 19.59 -6.98 -12.40
CA LEU A 44 20.92 -6.35 -12.31
C LEU A 44 20.98 -4.99 -13.01
N ARG A 45 20.45 -4.91 -14.22
CA ARG A 45 20.44 -3.70 -15.06
C ARG A 45 19.04 -3.07 -15.18
N TYR A 46 17.98 -3.85 -14.98
CA TYR A 46 16.59 -3.41 -14.97
C TYR A 46 16.02 -3.47 -13.55
N THR A 47 16.76 -2.91 -12.60
CA THR A 47 16.38 -2.83 -11.19
C THR A 47 15.06 -2.08 -11.03
N ILE A 48 14.14 -2.67 -10.27
CA ILE A 48 12.84 -2.09 -9.94
C ILE A 48 12.97 -1.36 -8.59
N LYS A 49 12.98 -0.04 -8.65
CA LYS A 49 13.06 0.86 -7.50
C LYS A 49 11.73 1.01 -6.74
N GLY A 50 10.63 0.84 -7.46
CA GLY A 50 9.25 0.92 -7.00
C GLY A 50 8.28 0.57 -8.13
N GLY A 51 6.99 0.47 -7.84
CA GLY A 51 5.96 0.24 -8.84
C GLY A 51 5.73 1.44 -9.77
N THR A 52 4.95 1.23 -10.82
CA THR A 52 4.62 2.28 -11.81
C THR A 52 3.37 3.09 -11.43
N GLY A 53 3.20 4.28 -12.01
CA GLY A 53 1.99 5.09 -11.87
C GLY A 53 2.15 6.27 -10.90
N SER A 54 1.11 6.59 -10.14
CA SER A 54 1.14 7.68 -9.15
C SER A 54 2.21 7.50 -8.07
N GLY A 55 2.59 6.25 -7.75
CA GLY A 55 3.65 5.94 -6.79
C GLY A 55 5.09 6.18 -7.25
N GLU A 56 5.33 6.67 -8.48
CA GLU A 56 6.68 6.96 -8.97
C GLU A 56 7.25 8.25 -8.35
N VAL A 57 8.43 8.15 -7.72
CA VAL A 57 9.14 9.32 -7.16
C VAL A 57 10.27 9.77 -8.07
N ASN A 58 10.40 11.08 -8.25
CA ASN A 58 11.50 11.69 -8.98
C ASN A 58 12.69 11.92 -8.03
N SER A 59 13.65 11.01 -8.03
CA SER A 59 14.92 11.18 -7.31
C SER A 59 16.02 11.68 -8.25
N LYS A 60 16.99 12.43 -7.71
CA LYS A 60 18.11 13.01 -8.47
C LYS A 60 19.10 11.96 -8.98
N GLU A 61 19.32 10.91 -8.20
CA GLU A 61 20.23 9.80 -8.54
C GLU A 61 19.54 8.49 -8.21
N THR A 62 19.60 7.51 -9.11
CA THR A 62 19.13 6.14 -8.86
C THR A 62 20.14 5.19 -9.43
N PHE A 63 20.40 4.08 -8.75
CA PHE A 63 21.44 3.14 -9.16
C PHE A 63 20.85 1.75 -9.41
N THR A 64 21.38 1.06 -10.42
CA THR A 64 21.06 -0.35 -10.64
C THR A 64 21.75 -1.23 -9.61
N ILE A 65 21.30 -2.47 -9.46
CA ILE A 65 21.95 -3.45 -8.59
C ILE A 65 23.38 -3.72 -9.04
N GLU A 66 23.64 -3.78 -10.36
CA GLU A 66 25.01 -3.88 -10.90
C GLU A 66 25.89 -2.74 -10.38
N GLN A 67 25.44 -1.49 -10.53
CA GLN A 67 26.19 -0.31 -10.10
C GLN A 67 26.39 -0.25 -8.58
N GLY A 68 25.41 -0.67 -7.79
CA GLY A 68 25.54 -0.74 -6.32
C GLY A 68 26.54 -1.80 -5.87
N LEU A 69 26.53 -2.98 -6.48
CA LEU A 69 27.53 -4.02 -6.19
C LEU A 69 28.94 -3.55 -6.55
N GLU A 70 29.13 -2.92 -7.72
CA GLU A 70 30.44 -2.41 -8.15
C GLU A 70 30.97 -1.31 -7.21
N ARG A 71 30.11 -0.37 -6.80
CA ARG A 71 30.49 0.68 -5.83
C ARG A 71 30.82 0.12 -4.45
N ALA A 72 30.23 -1.01 -4.08
CA ALA A 72 30.58 -1.74 -2.86
C ALA A 72 31.87 -2.58 -3.00
N GLY A 73 32.50 -2.60 -4.18
CA GLY A 73 33.79 -3.24 -4.44
C GLY A 73 33.71 -4.64 -5.08
N PHE A 74 32.52 -5.12 -5.46
CA PHE A 74 32.39 -6.39 -6.19
C PHE A 74 32.86 -6.24 -7.65
N ILE A 75 33.42 -7.31 -8.21
CA ILE A 75 33.78 -7.40 -9.63
C ILE A 75 32.78 -8.33 -10.31
N ILE A 76 31.92 -7.78 -11.18
CA ILE A 76 30.91 -8.56 -11.91
C ILE A 76 31.59 -9.39 -13.01
N ALA A 77 31.66 -10.71 -12.80
CA ALA A 77 32.37 -11.65 -13.67
C ALA A 77 31.55 -12.10 -14.90
N SER A 78 30.27 -11.74 -14.96
CA SER A 78 29.27 -12.21 -15.94
C SER A 78 28.78 -11.12 -16.90
N LYS A 79 29.52 -10.01 -17.09
CA LYS A 79 29.08 -8.89 -17.95
C LYS A 79 28.70 -9.29 -19.37
N ASN A 80 29.42 -10.24 -19.98
CA ASN A 80 29.08 -10.74 -21.32
C ASN A 80 27.67 -11.34 -21.40
N TRP A 81 27.21 -12.01 -20.33
CA TRP A 81 25.84 -12.52 -20.26
C TRP A 81 24.83 -11.37 -20.15
N LEU A 82 25.13 -10.36 -19.33
CA LEU A 82 24.27 -9.17 -19.18
C LEU A 82 24.15 -8.39 -20.49
N ASP A 83 25.25 -8.23 -21.23
CA ASP A 83 25.26 -7.57 -22.54
C ASP A 83 24.42 -8.35 -23.58
N ALA A 84 24.50 -9.68 -23.58
CA ALA A 84 23.66 -10.52 -24.43
C ALA A 84 22.17 -10.45 -24.03
N TYR A 85 21.88 -10.41 -22.73
CA TYR A 85 20.53 -10.30 -22.19
C TYR A 85 19.89 -8.95 -22.53
N ASP A 86 20.66 -7.86 -22.52
CA ASP A 86 20.18 -6.54 -22.92
C ASP A 86 19.64 -6.53 -24.36
N GLU A 87 20.28 -7.26 -25.28
CA GLU A 87 19.79 -7.37 -26.65
C GLU A 87 18.51 -8.20 -26.75
N VAL A 88 18.36 -9.29 -25.98
CA VAL A 88 17.09 -10.03 -25.87
C VAL A 88 15.98 -9.11 -25.38
N ARG A 89 16.24 -8.39 -24.29
CA ARG A 89 15.23 -7.54 -23.64
C ARG A 89 14.81 -6.37 -24.53
N LYS A 90 15.76 -5.77 -25.25
CA LYS A 90 15.51 -4.70 -26.23
C LYS A 90 14.63 -5.18 -27.39
N GLN A 91 14.84 -6.40 -27.88
CA GLN A 91 13.98 -7.00 -28.90
C GLN A 91 12.57 -7.27 -28.36
N ALA A 92 12.47 -7.85 -27.16
CA ALA A 92 11.20 -8.10 -26.49
C ALA A 92 10.40 -6.80 -26.26
N LYS A 93 11.06 -5.74 -25.77
CA LYS A 93 10.43 -4.42 -25.53
C LYS A 93 9.88 -3.80 -26.83
N LYS A 94 10.63 -3.92 -27.93
CA LYS A 94 10.16 -3.47 -29.26
C LYS A 94 8.94 -4.25 -29.72
N GLN A 95 8.92 -5.57 -29.53
CA GLN A 95 7.80 -6.42 -29.91
C GLN A 95 6.57 -6.14 -29.05
N PHE A 96 6.73 -6.01 -27.74
CA PHE A 96 5.68 -5.66 -26.79
C PHE A 96 4.94 -4.38 -27.18
N PHE A 97 5.66 -3.29 -27.48
CA PHE A 97 5.01 -2.05 -27.92
C PHE A 97 4.32 -2.17 -29.29
N LYS A 98 4.84 -3.01 -30.19
CA LYS A 98 4.21 -3.28 -31.48
C LYS A 98 2.87 -4.00 -31.27
N GLU A 99 2.83 -4.99 -30.39
CA GLU A 99 1.63 -5.75 -30.04
C GLU A 99 0.59 -4.89 -29.34
N LEU A 100 0.99 -4.07 -28.36
CA LEU A 100 0.09 -3.14 -27.68
C LEU A 100 -0.60 -2.19 -28.67
N LYS A 101 0.14 -1.62 -29.62
CA LYS A 101 -0.41 -0.75 -30.67
C LYS A 101 -1.38 -1.51 -31.57
N ALA A 102 -1.07 -2.75 -31.94
CA ALA A 102 -1.94 -3.58 -32.76
C ALA A 102 -3.24 -3.94 -32.01
N GLN A 103 -3.14 -4.32 -30.74
CA GLN A 103 -4.28 -4.65 -29.90
C GLN A 103 -5.19 -3.44 -29.64
N ALA A 104 -4.62 -2.27 -29.33
CA ALA A 104 -5.38 -1.04 -29.17
C ALA A 104 -6.17 -0.71 -30.45
N LYS A 105 -5.53 -0.82 -31.61
CA LYS A 105 -6.20 -0.63 -32.91
C LYS A 105 -7.33 -1.64 -33.13
N ALA A 106 -7.10 -2.92 -32.84
CA ALA A 106 -8.10 -3.97 -32.97
C ALA A 106 -9.31 -3.77 -32.03
N LYS A 107 -9.09 -3.17 -30.87
CA LYS A 107 -10.14 -2.85 -29.89
C LYS A 107 -10.80 -1.49 -30.10
N HIS A 108 -10.38 -0.72 -31.11
CA HIS A 108 -10.80 0.67 -31.32
C HIS A 108 -10.61 1.57 -30.09
N GLU A 109 -9.57 1.28 -29.30
CA GLU A 109 -9.22 2.01 -28.09
C GLU A 109 -8.02 2.93 -28.35
N ASN A 110 -7.91 4.03 -27.61
CA ASN A 110 -6.75 4.91 -27.70
C ASN A 110 -5.49 4.14 -27.24
N ALA A 111 -4.44 4.12 -28.07
CA ALA A 111 -3.25 3.31 -27.80
C ALA A 111 -2.51 3.69 -26.51
N ILE A 112 -2.53 4.96 -26.10
CA ILE A 112 -1.90 5.42 -24.85
C ILE A 112 -2.70 4.86 -23.67
N MET A 113 -4.03 5.03 -23.72
CA MET A 113 -4.95 4.58 -22.67
C MET A 113 -4.94 3.06 -22.51
N TYR A 114 -4.96 2.32 -23.64
CA TYR A 114 -4.94 0.86 -23.64
C TYR A 114 -3.68 0.26 -23.02
N SER A 115 -2.57 0.99 -23.13
CA SER A 115 -1.26 0.51 -22.73
C SER A 115 -0.88 0.97 -21.31
N MET A 116 -1.67 1.87 -20.71
CA MET A 116 -1.44 2.39 -19.36
C MET A 116 -1.43 1.25 -18.33
N GLY A 117 -0.45 1.27 -17.43
CA GLY A 117 -0.28 0.25 -16.38
C GLY A 117 0.26 -1.10 -16.85
N LYS A 118 0.30 -1.37 -18.17
CA LYS A 118 0.75 -2.67 -18.69
C LYS A 118 2.26 -2.80 -18.66
N THR A 119 2.71 -3.87 -18.02
CA THR A 119 4.13 -4.21 -17.94
C THR A 119 4.49 -5.30 -18.94
N MET A 120 5.68 -5.19 -19.52
CA MET A 120 6.24 -6.25 -20.37
C MET A 120 6.60 -7.43 -19.49
N LYS A 121 6.14 -8.64 -19.88
CA LYS A 121 6.51 -9.88 -19.20
C LYS A 121 7.97 -10.20 -19.46
N GLU A 122 8.63 -10.88 -18.53
CA GLU A 122 10.05 -11.21 -18.69
C GLU A 122 10.22 -12.24 -19.84
N PRO A 123 11.11 -11.97 -20.82
CA PRO A 123 11.24 -12.82 -22.00
C PRO A 123 12.08 -14.07 -21.73
N ASP A 124 11.76 -15.17 -22.42
CA ASP A 124 12.62 -16.34 -22.49
C ASP A 124 13.88 -16.08 -23.35
N HIS A 125 14.95 -16.84 -23.09
CA HIS A 125 16.20 -16.80 -23.85
C HIS A 125 17.01 -18.11 -23.76
N ASP A 126 17.96 -18.25 -24.68
CA ASP A 126 18.87 -19.41 -24.78
C ASP A 126 20.34 -19.08 -24.49
N ILE A 127 20.62 -17.92 -23.87
CA ILE A 127 21.98 -17.52 -23.48
C ILE A 127 22.60 -18.55 -22.53
N GLU A 128 23.76 -19.09 -22.88
CA GLU A 128 24.47 -20.08 -22.07
C GLU A 128 25.07 -19.47 -20.81
N ILE A 129 25.05 -20.26 -19.71
CA ILE A 129 25.68 -19.91 -18.43
C ILE A 129 26.81 -20.90 -18.16
N THR A 130 27.99 -20.35 -17.87
CA THR A 130 29.17 -21.11 -17.44
C THR A 130 29.67 -20.59 -16.09
N LYS A 131 30.33 -21.45 -15.30
CA LYS A 131 30.91 -21.04 -14.01
C LYS A 131 32.14 -20.17 -14.24
N VAL A 132 32.14 -18.93 -13.73
CA VAL A 132 33.22 -17.93 -13.94
C VAL A 132 33.91 -17.46 -12.65
N CYS A 133 33.39 -17.88 -11.49
CA CYS A 133 33.96 -17.70 -10.15
C CYS A 133 33.25 -18.63 -9.15
N ASP A 134 33.43 -18.40 -7.84
CA ASP A 134 32.89 -19.28 -6.79
C ASP A 134 31.52 -18.84 -6.23
N THR A 135 31.12 -17.59 -6.46
CA THR A 135 29.90 -17.00 -5.91
C THR A 135 29.02 -16.45 -7.01
N ALA A 136 27.73 -16.79 -6.96
CA ALA A 136 26.74 -16.32 -7.92
C ALA A 136 25.50 -15.74 -7.25
N VAL A 137 24.89 -14.78 -7.93
CA VAL A 137 23.53 -14.30 -7.64
C VAL A 137 22.70 -14.30 -8.92
N TYR A 138 21.42 -14.63 -8.81
CA TYR A 138 20.44 -14.42 -9.87
C TYR A 138 19.35 -13.48 -9.35
N VAL A 139 19.16 -12.33 -10.00
CA VAL A 139 18.16 -11.33 -9.58
C VAL A 139 16.94 -11.41 -10.49
N VAL A 140 15.86 -12.00 -9.96
CA VAL A 140 14.53 -11.94 -10.58
C VAL A 140 13.93 -10.56 -10.31
N SER A 141 13.37 -9.93 -11.35
CA SER A 141 12.69 -8.65 -11.25
C SER A 141 11.27 -8.73 -11.80
N ARG A 142 10.33 -8.09 -11.10
CA ARG A 142 8.94 -7.91 -11.55
C ARG A 142 8.49 -6.51 -11.21
N ASN A 143 7.72 -5.92 -12.13
CA ASN A 143 7.08 -4.64 -11.92
C ASN A 143 5.58 -4.77 -12.15
N SER A 144 4.82 -3.98 -11.42
CA SER A 144 3.37 -3.85 -11.53
C SER A 144 2.99 -2.42 -11.19
N GLY A 145 1.74 -2.06 -11.44
CA GLY A 145 1.24 -0.81 -10.91
C GLY A 145 -0.15 -0.46 -11.37
N GLU A 146 -0.40 0.83 -11.30
CA GLU A 146 -1.70 1.43 -11.49
C GLU A 146 -2.32 1.14 -12.86
N GLY A 147 -3.59 0.72 -12.88
CA GLY A 147 -4.38 0.55 -14.11
C GLY A 147 -4.29 -0.82 -14.80
N SER A 148 -3.47 -1.75 -14.31
CA SER A 148 -3.45 -3.14 -14.81
C SER A 148 -3.18 -4.12 -13.68
N ASP A 149 -3.99 -5.18 -13.61
CA ASP A 149 -3.70 -6.33 -12.75
C ASP A 149 -2.59 -7.20 -13.36
N ARG A 150 -1.95 -8.01 -12.50
CA ARG A 150 -0.97 -9.03 -12.87
C ARG A 150 -1.67 -10.27 -13.40
N GLU A 151 -0.92 -11.08 -14.15
CA GLU A 151 -1.44 -12.27 -14.79
C GLU A 151 -0.67 -13.53 -14.38
N VAL A 152 -1.36 -14.68 -14.38
CA VAL A 152 -0.79 -15.99 -14.06
C VAL A 152 -0.04 -16.56 -15.27
N LEU A 153 0.97 -15.82 -15.72
CA LEU A 153 1.75 -16.11 -16.92
C LEU A 153 3.25 -16.22 -16.59
N GLU A 154 3.97 -16.94 -17.45
CA GLU A 154 5.43 -16.96 -17.48
C GLU A 154 5.96 -15.52 -17.64
N GLY A 155 6.98 -15.15 -16.86
CA GLY A 155 7.53 -13.80 -16.85
C GLY A 155 6.70 -12.78 -16.05
N ASP A 156 5.68 -13.21 -15.30
CA ASP A 156 4.89 -12.40 -14.36
C ASP A 156 4.78 -13.10 -12.99
N VAL A 157 3.59 -13.61 -12.61
CA VAL A 157 3.43 -14.40 -11.38
C VAL A 157 4.26 -15.68 -11.45
N LYS A 158 4.37 -16.30 -12.63
CA LYS A 158 5.24 -17.45 -12.84
C LYS A 158 6.62 -17.00 -13.30
N LEU A 159 7.63 -17.77 -12.91
CA LEU A 159 8.96 -17.68 -13.54
C LEU A 159 8.87 -18.09 -15.02
N SER A 160 9.70 -17.48 -15.87
CA SER A 160 9.89 -17.91 -17.26
C SER A 160 10.65 -19.24 -17.32
N LYS A 161 10.66 -19.90 -18.48
CA LYS A 161 11.38 -21.17 -18.64
C LYS A 161 12.89 -20.97 -18.53
N SER A 162 13.40 -19.86 -19.08
CA SER A 162 14.82 -19.52 -18.95
C SER A 162 15.18 -19.17 -17.50
N GLU A 163 14.33 -18.45 -16.76
CA GLU A 163 14.56 -18.17 -15.34
C GLU A 163 14.67 -19.48 -14.54
N ILE A 164 13.72 -20.41 -14.70
CA ILE A 164 13.75 -21.71 -14.02
C ILE A 164 15.04 -22.48 -14.37
N ARG A 165 15.35 -22.60 -15.66
CA ARG A 165 16.57 -23.28 -16.14
C ARG A 165 17.82 -22.68 -15.50
N ASP A 166 17.96 -21.36 -15.57
CA ASP A 166 19.16 -20.65 -15.14
C ASP A 166 19.33 -20.72 -13.62
N ILE A 167 18.26 -20.50 -12.86
CA ILE A 167 18.29 -20.57 -11.39
C ILE A 167 18.71 -21.97 -10.92
N LEU A 168 18.12 -23.03 -11.47
CA LEU A 168 18.44 -24.42 -11.11
C LEU A 168 19.87 -24.78 -11.54
N LEU A 169 20.31 -24.35 -12.72
CA LEU A 169 21.68 -24.55 -13.18
C LEU A 169 22.69 -23.87 -12.25
N LEU A 170 22.45 -22.61 -11.88
CA LEU A 170 23.33 -21.86 -10.98
C LEU A 170 23.39 -22.51 -9.60
N ASN A 171 22.25 -22.92 -9.03
CA ASN A 171 22.17 -23.66 -7.77
C ASN A 171 22.98 -24.96 -7.79
N LYS A 172 23.08 -25.60 -8.96
CA LYS A 172 23.84 -26.84 -9.15
C LYS A 172 25.35 -26.62 -9.28
N ILE A 173 25.78 -25.58 -10.01
CA ILE A 173 27.20 -25.41 -10.36
C ILE A 173 27.98 -24.49 -9.40
N TYR A 174 27.29 -23.66 -8.63
CA TYR A 174 27.90 -22.77 -7.64
C TYR A 174 27.64 -23.26 -6.22
N ASP A 175 28.71 -23.37 -5.42
CA ASP A 175 28.60 -23.72 -4.01
C ASP A 175 28.01 -22.57 -3.18
N ARG A 176 28.25 -21.32 -3.60
CA ARG A 176 27.64 -20.11 -3.04
C ARG A 176 26.73 -19.48 -4.09
N PHE A 177 25.43 -19.76 -4.01
CA PHE A 177 24.43 -19.20 -4.90
C PHE A 177 23.26 -18.64 -4.09
N MET A 178 22.86 -17.41 -4.39
CA MET A 178 21.65 -16.80 -3.83
C MET A 178 20.70 -16.36 -4.94
N LEU A 179 19.45 -16.81 -4.85
CA LEU A 179 18.35 -16.23 -5.62
C LEU A 179 17.86 -14.96 -4.91
N VAL A 180 17.84 -13.84 -5.63
CA VAL A 180 17.42 -12.54 -5.11
C VAL A 180 16.17 -12.09 -5.84
N LEU A 181 15.14 -11.67 -5.12
CA LEU A 181 13.86 -11.26 -5.66
C LEU A 181 13.67 -9.74 -5.50
N ASN A 182 13.86 -8.99 -6.57
CA ASN A 182 13.56 -7.55 -6.65
C ASN A 182 12.14 -7.36 -7.21
N VAL A 183 11.15 -7.66 -6.37
CA VAL A 183 9.73 -7.77 -6.74
C VAL A 183 8.85 -7.07 -5.69
N GLY A 184 7.76 -6.43 -6.12
CA GLY A 184 6.80 -5.76 -5.24
C GLY A 184 5.60 -6.62 -4.84
N GLY A 185 5.60 -7.90 -5.22
CA GLY A 185 4.53 -8.85 -4.95
C GLY A 185 4.97 -10.29 -5.20
N VAL A 186 4.10 -11.25 -4.91
CA VAL A 186 4.42 -12.68 -4.95
C VAL A 186 4.86 -13.13 -6.35
N VAL A 187 5.90 -13.97 -6.40
CA VAL A 187 6.27 -14.79 -7.56
C VAL A 187 6.19 -16.25 -7.13
N ASP A 188 5.59 -17.09 -7.94
CA ASP A 188 5.48 -18.53 -7.68
C ASP A 188 6.86 -19.20 -7.80
N LEU A 189 7.42 -19.56 -6.64
CA LEU A 189 8.74 -20.18 -6.52
C LEU A 189 8.69 -21.71 -6.51
N SER A 190 7.50 -22.33 -6.63
CA SER A 190 7.34 -23.79 -6.59
C SER A 190 8.30 -24.55 -7.52
N PRO A 191 8.67 -24.07 -8.73
CA PRO A 191 9.60 -24.79 -9.60
C PRO A 191 11.08 -24.76 -9.15
N VAL A 192 11.43 -23.89 -8.20
CA VAL A 192 12.84 -23.63 -7.80
C VAL A 192 13.06 -23.81 -6.29
N MET A 193 12.19 -24.54 -5.61
CA MET A 193 12.26 -24.73 -4.15
C MET A 193 13.51 -25.49 -3.68
N GLU A 194 14.30 -26.09 -4.57
CA GLU A 194 15.61 -26.69 -4.25
C GLU A 194 16.72 -25.67 -3.99
N VAL A 195 16.53 -24.39 -4.36
CA VAL A 195 17.51 -23.33 -4.11
C VAL A 195 17.75 -23.15 -2.62
N LYS A 196 19.01 -23.09 -2.19
CA LYS A 196 19.37 -23.14 -0.76
C LYS A 196 19.36 -21.77 -0.07
N ASP A 197 19.65 -20.70 -0.80
CA ASP A 197 19.60 -19.32 -0.30
C ASP A 197 18.67 -18.48 -1.17
N ILE A 198 17.63 -17.90 -0.55
CA ILE A 198 16.64 -17.07 -1.24
C ILE A 198 16.42 -15.79 -0.41
N LEU A 199 16.67 -14.64 -1.02
CA LEU A 199 16.43 -13.33 -0.44
C LEU A 199 15.32 -12.60 -1.21
N LEU A 200 14.27 -12.20 -0.52
CA LEU A 200 13.33 -11.21 -1.01
C LEU A 200 13.88 -9.82 -0.70
N LEU A 201 14.50 -9.21 -1.72
CA LEU A 201 15.05 -7.85 -1.64
C LEU A 201 13.95 -6.79 -1.67
N SER A 202 12.79 -7.10 -2.26
CA SER A 202 11.69 -6.15 -2.45
C SER A 202 12.07 -4.98 -3.38
N GLN A 203 11.42 -3.82 -3.24
CA GLN A 203 11.71 -2.59 -4.00
C GLN A 203 12.00 -1.45 -3.00
N LEU A 204 13.28 -1.12 -2.83
CA LEU A 204 13.77 -0.32 -1.69
C LEU A 204 14.11 1.12 -2.06
N GLY A 205 13.65 1.60 -3.21
CA GLY A 205 13.93 2.95 -3.69
C GLY A 205 15.30 3.11 -4.33
N THR A 206 16.03 4.13 -3.89
CA THR A 206 17.16 4.77 -4.61
C THR A 206 18.31 3.83 -4.98
N ASP A 207 18.69 2.89 -4.10
CA ASP A 207 19.94 2.11 -4.25
C ASP A 207 19.81 0.68 -3.70
N CYS A 208 18.98 -0.13 -4.35
CA CYS A 208 18.80 -1.55 -4.00
C CYS A 208 20.12 -2.34 -4.08
N GLY A 209 21.07 -1.92 -4.92
CA GLY A 209 22.36 -2.57 -5.09
C GLY A 209 23.28 -2.40 -3.88
N ALA A 210 23.35 -1.20 -3.30
CA ALA A 210 24.11 -0.97 -2.07
C ALA A 210 23.55 -1.80 -0.89
N ILE A 211 22.22 -1.88 -0.78
CA ILE A 211 21.55 -2.66 0.28
C ILE A 211 21.83 -4.15 0.08
N LEU A 212 21.71 -4.66 -1.15
CA LEU A 212 22.07 -6.04 -1.46
C LEU A 212 23.54 -6.33 -1.13
N ALA A 213 24.45 -5.42 -1.47
CA ALA A 213 25.87 -5.57 -1.15
C ALA A 213 26.11 -5.68 0.37
N ASP A 214 25.47 -4.83 1.17
CA ASP A 214 25.58 -4.86 2.63
C ASP A 214 25.03 -6.15 3.23
N ILE A 215 23.93 -6.69 2.68
CA ILE A 215 23.36 -7.98 3.08
C ILE A 215 24.29 -9.14 2.69
N LEU A 216 24.84 -9.13 1.47
CA LEU A 216 25.78 -10.14 1.02
C LEU A 216 27.06 -10.15 1.88
N LEU A 217 27.46 -9.01 2.43
CA LEU A 217 28.63 -8.85 3.30
C LEU A 217 28.30 -8.96 4.80
N GLY A 218 27.03 -9.17 5.16
CA GLY A 218 26.60 -9.28 6.56
C GLY A 218 26.72 -7.99 7.37
N LYS A 219 26.95 -6.84 6.73
CA LYS A 219 26.94 -5.52 7.37
C LYS A 219 25.54 -5.14 7.83
N GLN A 220 24.54 -5.60 7.08
CA GLN A 220 23.15 -5.54 7.46
C GLN A 220 22.57 -6.96 7.50
N ASN A 221 21.84 -7.28 8.57
CA ASN A 221 21.21 -8.57 8.75
C ASN A 221 19.71 -8.47 8.42
N PRO A 222 19.20 -9.23 7.43
CA PRO A 222 17.76 -9.28 7.15
C PRO A 222 16.96 -9.64 8.41
N SER A 223 15.89 -8.88 8.64
CA SER A 223 14.99 -9.08 9.78
C SER A 223 13.52 -8.83 9.44
N GLY A 224 13.21 -8.72 8.15
CA GLY A 224 11.83 -8.58 7.69
C GLY A 224 11.09 -9.91 7.74
N LYS A 225 9.76 -9.82 7.76
CA LYS A 225 8.81 -10.93 7.76
C LYS A 225 7.79 -10.74 6.63
N LEU A 226 7.27 -11.83 6.07
CA LEU A 226 6.28 -11.78 5.00
C LEU A 226 4.96 -11.16 5.47
N THR A 227 4.43 -10.21 4.69
CA THR A 227 3.11 -9.58 4.94
C THR A 227 2.00 -10.16 4.05
N THR A 228 2.36 -11.12 3.20
CA THR A 228 1.48 -11.86 2.30
C THR A 228 1.94 -13.31 2.31
N THR A 229 1.03 -14.27 2.32
CA THR A 229 1.37 -15.69 2.22
C THR A 229 1.87 -16.01 0.81
N TRP A 230 3.01 -16.70 0.67
CA TRP A 230 3.58 -17.12 -0.62
C TRP A 230 3.29 -18.60 -0.86
N ALA A 231 2.65 -18.92 -1.98
CA ALA A 231 2.26 -20.28 -2.34
C ALA A 231 2.34 -20.52 -3.85
N GLU A 232 2.24 -21.78 -4.28
CA GLU A 232 1.91 -22.10 -5.67
C GLU A 232 0.53 -21.50 -6.00
N PHE A 233 0.36 -20.93 -7.21
CA PHE A 233 -0.85 -20.14 -7.52
C PHE A 233 -2.17 -20.90 -7.27
N LYS A 234 -2.19 -22.23 -7.48
CA LYS A 234 -3.39 -23.06 -7.29
C LYS A 234 -3.87 -23.17 -5.84
N GLU A 235 -3.02 -22.83 -4.87
CA GLU A 235 -3.34 -22.94 -3.43
C GLU A 235 -4.11 -21.72 -2.92
N TYR A 236 -4.05 -20.59 -3.62
CA TYR A 236 -4.86 -19.40 -3.29
C TYR A 236 -6.34 -19.68 -3.49
N SER A 237 -7.19 -18.94 -2.77
CA SER A 237 -8.64 -19.06 -2.91
C SER A 237 -9.08 -18.81 -4.36
N ALA A 238 -9.81 -19.77 -4.91
CA ALA A 238 -10.49 -19.63 -6.20
C ALA A 238 -11.96 -19.19 -6.01
N GLU A 239 -12.36 -18.88 -4.77
CA GLU A 239 -13.72 -18.48 -4.45
C GLU A 239 -14.00 -17.05 -4.91
N GLY A 240 -15.15 -16.85 -5.54
CA GLY A 240 -15.57 -15.55 -6.04
C GLY A 240 -14.94 -15.18 -7.38
N THR A 241 -14.74 -13.89 -7.62
CA THR A 241 -14.14 -13.37 -8.86
C THR A 241 -13.07 -12.33 -8.57
N PHE A 242 -12.06 -12.26 -9.43
CA PHE A 242 -11.01 -11.26 -9.41
C PHE A 242 -10.72 -10.82 -10.85
N GLY A 243 -10.61 -9.50 -11.07
CA GLY A 243 -10.35 -8.94 -12.39
C GLY A 243 -11.53 -9.07 -13.36
N ASP A 244 -12.74 -9.37 -12.86
CA ASP A 244 -13.94 -9.26 -13.70
C ASP A 244 -14.13 -7.80 -14.09
N TRP A 245 -14.54 -7.58 -15.34
CA TRP A 245 -14.65 -6.23 -15.89
C TRP A 245 -15.65 -5.36 -15.12
N ASN A 246 -16.74 -5.94 -14.61
CA ASN A 246 -17.81 -5.16 -13.97
C ASN A 246 -18.05 -5.54 -12.52
N ASP A 247 -18.04 -6.82 -12.17
CA ASP A 247 -18.54 -7.31 -10.88
C ASP A 247 -17.52 -8.28 -10.24
N ASN A 248 -16.79 -7.80 -9.23
CA ASN A 248 -15.84 -8.57 -8.45
C ASN A 248 -16.52 -9.07 -7.16
N ARG A 249 -16.76 -10.38 -7.05
CA ARG A 249 -17.46 -11.01 -5.93
C ARG A 249 -16.47 -11.55 -4.91
N TYR A 250 -16.54 -11.04 -3.68
CA TYR A 250 -15.62 -11.36 -2.60
C TYR A 250 -16.17 -12.52 -1.76
N LYS A 251 -16.38 -13.68 -2.41
CA LYS A 251 -17.01 -14.85 -1.78
C LYS A 251 -16.17 -15.44 -0.65
N GLU A 252 -14.87 -15.16 -0.63
CA GLU A 252 -14.00 -15.60 0.44
C GLU A 252 -14.33 -14.95 1.81
N GLY A 253 -15.12 -13.88 1.84
CA GLY A 253 -15.55 -13.24 3.08
C GLY A 253 -14.36 -12.82 3.95
N ILE A 254 -14.35 -13.28 5.21
CA ILE A 254 -13.26 -13.01 6.17
C ILE A 254 -12.00 -13.87 5.92
N TYR A 255 -12.06 -14.88 5.05
CA TYR A 255 -10.97 -15.80 4.78
C TYR A 255 -10.05 -15.25 3.68
N VAL A 256 -9.33 -14.18 4.00
CA VAL A 256 -8.32 -13.57 3.13
C VAL A 256 -6.91 -13.92 3.64
N GLY A 257 -6.01 -14.28 2.73
CA GLY A 257 -4.61 -14.57 3.08
C GLY A 257 -4.48 -15.75 4.04
N TYR A 258 -3.62 -15.65 5.05
CA TYR A 258 -3.40 -16.71 6.04
C TYR A 258 -4.68 -17.16 6.77
N ARG A 259 -5.70 -16.30 6.90
CA ARG A 259 -7.02 -16.72 7.44
C ARG A 259 -7.63 -17.84 6.61
N TYR A 260 -7.44 -17.83 5.29
CA TYR A 260 -7.83 -18.94 4.42
C TYR A 260 -6.84 -20.11 4.49
N PHE A 261 -5.54 -19.84 4.37
CA PHE A 261 -4.54 -20.90 4.31
C PHE A 261 -4.53 -21.76 5.59
N ASP A 262 -4.58 -21.12 6.76
CA ASP A 262 -4.52 -21.82 8.04
C ASP A 262 -5.83 -22.57 8.34
N THR A 263 -6.99 -21.97 8.01
CA THR A 263 -8.31 -22.56 8.28
C THR A 263 -8.62 -23.72 7.34
N PHE A 264 -8.37 -23.54 6.03
CA PHE A 264 -8.66 -24.54 5.00
C PHE A 264 -7.46 -25.45 4.70
N LYS A 265 -6.41 -25.39 5.53
CA LYS A 265 -5.22 -26.26 5.49
C LYS A 265 -4.56 -26.28 4.11
N LYS A 266 -4.39 -25.11 3.50
CA LYS A 266 -3.72 -24.96 2.21
C LYS A 266 -2.21 -24.93 2.36
N THR A 267 -1.50 -25.25 1.27
CA THR A 267 -0.04 -25.37 1.31
C THR A 267 0.61 -24.04 0.99
N ALA A 268 1.21 -23.40 1.99
CA ALA A 268 2.11 -22.27 1.77
C ALA A 268 3.54 -22.76 1.47
N LEU A 269 4.23 -22.10 0.52
CA LEU A 269 5.68 -22.23 0.37
C LEU A 269 6.38 -21.48 1.52
N PHE A 270 5.88 -20.27 1.82
CA PHE A 270 6.30 -19.46 2.97
C PHE A 270 5.06 -18.79 3.57
N PRO A 271 4.74 -19.05 4.86
CA PRO A 271 3.52 -18.57 5.49
C PRO A 271 3.60 -17.08 5.85
N PHE A 272 2.46 -16.49 6.17
CA PHE A 272 2.39 -15.13 6.71
C PHE A 272 3.27 -14.97 7.96
N GLY A 273 3.93 -13.83 8.07
CA GLY A 273 4.83 -13.52 9.17
C GLY A 273 6.17 -14.27 9.13
N PHE A 274 6.45 -15.11 8.12
CA PHE A 274 7.72 -15.84 8.02
C PHE A 274 8.89 -14.97 7.55
N GLY A 275 10.08 -15.21 8.11
CA GLY A 275 11.33 -14.61 7.65
C GLY A 275 12.51 -15.01 8.54
N LEU A 276 13.63 -15.35 7.92
CA LEU A 276 14.84 -15.80 8.60
C LEU A 276 15.81 -14.63 8.87
N SER A 277 16.84 -14.93 9.66
CA SER A 277 17.97 -14.05 9.93
C SER A 277 19.29 -14.80 9.75
N TYR A 278 20.40 -14.07 9.59
CA TYR A 278 21.74 -14.66 9.67
C TYR A 278 22.07 -15.16 11.08
N THR A 279 21.39 -14.65 12.11
CA THR A 279 21.49 -15.17 13.48
C THR A 279 20.28 -16.07 13.82
N THR A 280 20.23 -16.55 15.07
CA THR A 280 19.11 -17.32 15.61
C THR A 280 18.60 -16.68 16.89
N PHE A 281 17.31 -16.85 17.17
CA PHE A 281 16.67 -16.31 18.37
C PHE A 281 15.95 -17.41 19.14
N GLU A 282 15.99 -17.29 20.46
CA GLU A 282 15.12 -18.05 21.36
C GLU A 282 14.04 -17.11 21.90
N THR A 283 12.78 -17.53 21.78
CA THR A 283 11.62 -16.78 22.25
C THR A 283 10.94 -17.55 23.37
N LYS A 284 10.79 -16.94 24.54
CA LYS A 284 10.15 -17.52 25.71
C LYS A 284 9.07 -16.59 26.25
N VAL A 285 7.82 -17.07 26.25
CA VAL A 285 6.74 -16.39 26.98
C VAL A 285 7.05 -16.50 28.47
N SER A 286 7.24 -15.36 29.11
CA SER A 286 7.58 -15.25 30.53
C SER A 286 6.36 -15.08 31.42
N ASP A 287 5.36 -14.35 30.94
CA ASP A 287 4.09 -14.15 31.64
C ASP A 287 3.00 -13.76 30.63
N VAL A 288 1.74 -14.02 30.99
CA VAL A 288 0.57 -13.43 30.34
C VAL A 288 -0.32 -12.89 31.43
N LYS A 289 -0.81 -11.66 31.27
CA LYS A 289 -1.66 -10.98 32.24
C LYS A 289 -2.98 -10.58 31.60
N ALA A 290 -4.03 -10.57 32.40
CA ALA A 290 -5.33 -10.03 32.03
C ALA A 290 -5.70 -8.89 32.98
N ASN A 291 -6.19 -7.79 32.43
CA ASN A 291 -6.81 -6.71 33.17
C ASN A 291 -8.08 -6.29 32.42
N LYS A 292 -9.24 -6.76 32.90
CA LYS A 292 -10.52 -6.68 32.17
C LYS A 292 -10.36 -7.27 30.76
N ASP A 293 -10.82 -6.56 29.73
CA ASP A 293 -10.70 -6.92 28.32
C ASP A 293 -9.26 -6.86 27.75
N THR A 294 -8.27 -6.34 28.50
CA THR A 294 -6.91 -6.16 27.99
C THR A 294 -6.03 -7.34 28.40
N LEU A 295 -5.43 -8.00 27.40
CA LEU A 295 -4.46 -9.08 27.59
C LEU A 295 -3.06 -8.59 27.22
N THR A 296 -2.08 -8.92 28.06
CA THR A 296 -0.66 -8.51 27.90
C THR A 296 0.23 -9.73 27.93
N CYS A 297 1.00 -9.95 26.86
CA CYS A 297 2.01 -11.00 26.76
C CYS A 297 3.41 -10.42 27.02
N GLU A 298 4.13 -10.94 28.03
CA GLU A 298 5.54 -10.63 28.27
C GLU A 298 6.42 -11.72 27.68
N VAL A 299 7.27 -11.36 26.72
CA VAL A 299 8.09 -12.31 25.96
C VAL A 299 9.56 -11.92 26.05
N LEU A 300 10.40 -12.86 26.51
CA LEU A 300 11.85 -12.72 26.47
C LEU A 300 12.36 -13.23 25.12
N VAL A 301 13.14 -12.40 24.43
CA VAL A 301 13.80 -12.76 23.17
C VAL A 301 15.30 -12.67 23.38
N LYS A 302 16.01 -13.76 23.09
CA LYS A 302 17.47 -13.83 23.19
C LYS A 302 18.10 -14.15 21.85
N ASN A 303 19.10 -13.36 21.45
CA ASN A 303 19.93 -13.69 20.29
C ASN A 303 20.92 -14.80 20.66
N THR A 304 20.72 -16.00 20.13
CA THR A 304 21.52 -17.20 20.44
C THR A 304 22.56 -17.52 19.36
N GLY A 305 22.57 -16.78 18.25
CA GLY A 305 23.47 -17.05 17.14
C GLY A 305 24.79 -16.29 17.22
N SER A 306 25.45 -16.15 16.07
CA SER A 306 26.85 -15.69 15.97
C SER A 306 27.01 -14.20 15.64
N CYS A 307 25.96 -13.50 15.24
CA CYS A 307 25.99 -12.08 14.86
C CYS A 307 24.79 -11.32 15.44
N SER A 308 24.85 -9.99 15.39
CA SER A 308 23.73 -9.15 15.83
C SER A 308 22.54 -9.25 14.87
N GLY A 309 21.34 -9.00 15.37
CA GLY A 309 20.12 -9.06 14.56
C GLY A 309 18.89 -8.57 15.33
N LYS A 310 17.77 -8.48 14.61
CA LYS A 310 16.46 -8.17 15.17
C LYS A 310 15.50 -9.33 14.91
N GLU A 311 14.55 -9.53 15.82
CA GLU A 311 13.49 -10.53 15.69
C GLU A 311 12.12 -9.90 15.86
N VAL A 312 11.10 -10.48 15.24
CA VAL A 312 9.71 -10.08 15.38
C VAL A 312 8.94 -11.17 16.12
N VAL A 313 8.31 -10.80 17.23
CA VAL A 313 7.37 -11.67 17.94
C VAL A 313 5.94 -11.29 17.54
N GLN A 314 5.14 -12.30 17.24
CA GLN A 314 3.77 -12.19 16.75
C GLN A 314 2.83 -12.91 17.70
N VAL A 315 1.71 -12.28 18.03
CA VAL A 315 0.65 -12.85 18.88
C VAL A 315 -0.60 -13.04 18.05
N TYR A 316 -1.14 -14.24 18.10
CA TYR A 316 -2.33 -14.67 17.39
C TYR A 316 -3.43 -15.07 18.36
N LEU A 317 -4.67 -14.89 17.95
CA LEU A 317 -5.87 -15.24 18.69
C LEU A 317 -6.72 -16.20 17.86
N SER A 318 -7.07 -17.34 18.45
CA SER A 318 -8.16 -18.19 17.98
C SER A 318 -9.38 -17.90 18.85
N VAL A 319 -10.50 -17.53 18.24
CA VAL A 319 -11.75 -17.16 18.93
C VAL A 319 -12.71 -18.35 18.93
N PRO A 320 -13.69 -18.43 19.86
CA PRO A 320 -14.69 -19.49 19.83
C PRO A 320 -15.57 -19.36 18.58
N GLU A 321 -15.96 -20.51 18.03
CA GLU A 321 -16.92 -20.63 16.93
C GLU A 321 -18.24 -21.17 17.50
N ASP A 322 -19.22 -20.31 17.73
CA ASP A 322 -20.57 -20.70 18.20
C ASP A 322 -21.60 -20.47 17.08
N LYS A 323 -22.09 -19.24 16.91
CA LYS A 323 -23.01 -18.86 15.82
C LYS A 323 -22.26 -18.43 14.56
N LEU A 324 -21.17 -17.68 14.72
CA LEU A 324 -20.41 -17.14 13.60
C LEU A 324 -19.24 -18.07 13.26
N ASP A 325 -19.05 -18.35 11.98
CA ASP A 325 -17.85 -19.05 11.49
C ASP A 325 -16.62 -18.17 11.69
N GLN A 326 -15.46 -18.77 12.00
CA GLN A 326 -14.26 -18.04 12.40
C GLN A 326 -13.01 -18.54 11.68
N PRO A 327 -12.03 -17.66 11.39
CA PRO A 327 -10.72 -18.12 10.96
C PRO A 327 -10.03 -18.87 12.11
N TYR A 328 -9.21 -19.85 11.76
CA TYR A 328 -8.41 -20.61 12.71
C TYR A 328 -7.62 -19.70 13.67
N GLN A 329 -7.09 -18.60 13.14
CA GLN A 329 -6.42 -17.58 13.94
C GLN A 329 -6.44 -16.23 13.24
N GLN A 330 -6.20 -15.18 14.03
CA GLN A 330 -5.92 -13.82 13.55
C GLN A 330 -4.80 -13.17 14.37
N LEU A 331 -3.96 -12.37 13.71
CA LEU A 331 -2.92 -11.56 14.35
C LEU A 331 -3.57 -10.46 15.20
N VAL A 332 -3.16 -10.34 16.47
CA VAL A 332 -3.74 -9.37 17.42
C VAL A 332 -2.75 -8.31 17.90
N CYS A 333 -1.45 -8.64 17.93
CA CYS A 333 -0.37 -7.68 18.13
C CYS A 333 0.97 -8.27 17.71
N TYR A 334 1.96 -7.42 17.49
CA TYR A 334 3.33 -7.81 17.22
C TYR A 334 4.30 -6.77 17.79
N ALA A 335 5.54 -7.16 18.01
CA ALA A 335 6.62 -6.25 18.36
C ALA A 335 7.94 -6.74 17.76
N LYS A 336 8.82 -5.79 17.42
CA LYS A 336 10.17 -6.07 16.95
C LYS A 336 11.17 -5.72 18.04
N THR A 337 12.19 -6.56 18.20
CA THR A 337 13.28 -6.27 19.14
C THR A 337 14.10 -5.05 18.69
N PRO A 338 14.78 -4.34 19.61
CA PRO A 338 15.94 -3.55 19.22
C PRO A 338 17.01 -4.44 18.58
N LEU A 339 18.09 -3.85 18.07
CA LEU A 339 19.24 -4.62 17.61
C LEU A 339 19.85 -5.37 18.81
N LEU A 340 19.76 -6.70 18.79
CA LEU A 340 20.34 -7.55 19.82
C LEU A 340 21.73 -7.99 19.39
N GLU A 341 22.74 -7.61 20.15
CA GLU A 341 24.07 -8.19 20.05
C GLU A 341 24.05 -9.69 20.37
N ARG A 342 25.12 -10.40 20.02
CA ARG A 342 25.24 -11.83 20.33
C ARG A 342 25.06 -12.08 21.83
N ASN A 343 24.22 -13.07 22.18
CA ASN A 343 23.83 -13.45 23.54
C ASN A 343 23.03 -12.39 24.32
N ALA A 344 22.77 -11.21 23.74
CA ALA A 344 21.91 -10.22 24.36
C ALA A 344 20.44 -10.69 24.33
N GLU A 345 19.67 -10.22 25.30
CA GLU A 345 18.25 -10.48 25.40
C GLU A 345 17.49 -9.17 25.64
N CYS A 346 16.24 -9.13 25.20
CA CYS A 346 15.31 -8.07 25.57
C CYS A 346 13.97 -8.68 25.97
N ARG A 347 13.22 -7.92 26.77
CA ARG A 347 11.82 -8.21 27.07
C ARG A 347 10.94 -7.36 26.17
N LEU A 348 9.97 -7.99 25.53
CA LEU A 348 8.89 -7.35 24.80
C LEU A 348 7.61 -7.49 25.60
N GLU A 349 6.86 -6.39 25.71
CA GLU A 349 5.52 -6.35 26.28
C GLU A 349 4.55 -5.99 25.16
N MET A 350 3.61 -6.89 24.87
CA MET A 350 2.62 -6.68 23.80
C MET A 350 1.23 -6.82 24.38
N SER A 351 0.40 -5.80 24.19
CA SER A 351 -0.95 -5.75 24.73
C SER A 351 -1.99 -5.57 23.63
N PHE A 352 -3.14 -6.21 23.80
CA PHE A 352 -4.30 -6.04 22.93
C PHE A 352 -5.60 -6.11 23.74
N ARG A 353 -6.65 -5.43 23.28
CA ARG A 353 -7.99 -5.54 23.86
C ARG A 353 -8.76 -6.61 23.14
N LEU A 354 -9.41 -7.51 23.86
CA LEU A 354 -10.21 -8.56 23.25
C LEU A 354 -11.42 -7.97 22.49
N SER A 355 -11.98 -6.85 22.96
CA SER A 355 -13.06 -6.12 22.27
C SER A 355 -12.70 -5.62 20.87
N ASP A 356 -11.41 -5.38 20.61
CA ASP A 356 -10.92 -4.95 19.28
C ASP A 356 -11.00 -6.10 18.26
N PHE A 357 -11.22 -7.34 18.70
CA PHE A 357 -11.31 -8.53 17.84
C PHE A 357 -12.68 -9.21 17.95
N ALA A 358 -13.69 -8.45 18.37
CA ALA A 358 -15.09 -8.85 18.26
C ALA A 358 -15.49 -9.06 16.79
N SER A 359 -16.27 -10.10 16.53
CA SER A 359 -16.77 -10.42 15.19
C SER A 359 -18.05 -9.63 14.91
N TYR A 360 -18.28 -9.25 13.66
CA TYR A 360 -19.48 -8.52 13.27
C TYR A 360 -20.62 -9.47 12.91
N ASP A 361 -21.71 -9.40 13.67
CA ASP A 361 -22.95 -10.15 13.42
C ASP A 361 -23.92 -9.26 12.64
N GLU A 362 -24.12 -9.58 11.35
CA GLU A 362 -25.02 -8.82 10.47
C GLU A 362 -26.49 -8.89 10.91
N GLU A 363 -26.91 -9.96 11.59
CA GLU A 363 -28.29 -10.11 12.05
C GLU A 363 -28.61 -9.15 13.20
N SER A 364 -27.69 -9.04 14.16
CA SER A 364 -27.83 -8.11 15.29
C SER A 364 -27.21 -6.75 15.03
N GLU A 365 -26.62 -6.50 13.86
CA GLU A 365 -25.94 -5.25 13.48
C GLU A 365 -24.95 -4.76 14.54
N SER A 366 -24.12 -5.68 15.02
CA SER A 366 -23.25 -5.42 16.18
C SER A 366 -21.93 -6.16 16.09
N TYR A 367 -20.90 -5.62 16.74
CA TYR A 367 -19.71 -6.37 17.10
C TYR A 367 -19.97 -7.18 18.38
N VAL A 368 -19.70 -8.48 18.32
CA VAL A 368 -19.97 -9.44 19.37
C VAL A 368 -18.74 -10.28 19.70
N LEU A 369 -18.57 -10.58 20.98
CA LEU A 369 -17.66 -11.60 21.49
C LEU A 369 -18.51 -12.80 21.89
N GLU A 370 -18.43 -13.90 21.14
CA GLU A 370 -19.15 -15.12 21.48
C GLU A 370 -18.60 -15.77 22.75
N LYS A 371 -19.47 -16.31 23.60
CA LYS A 371 -19.05 -17.10 24.76
C LYS A 371 -18.11 -18.22 24.32
N GLY A 372 -17.15 -18.57 25.17
CA GLY A 372 -16.25 -19.69 24.93
C GLY A 372 -14.79 -19.35 25.13
N ARG A 373 -13.93 -20.12 24.47
CA ARG A 373 -12.48 -20.11 24.71
C ARG A 373 -11.77 -19.28 23.66
N TYR A 374 -11.08 -18.26 24.11
CA TYR A 374 -10.16 -17.43 23.35
C TYR A 374 -8.73 -17.91 23.62
N VAL A 375 -8.05 -18.45 22.60
CA VAL A 375 -6.73 -19.06 22.74
C VAL A 375 -5.67 -18.11 22.21
N ILE A 376 -4.72 -17.72 23.08
CA ILE A 376 -3.62 -16.81 22.77
C ILE A 376 -2.39 -17.62 22.40
N ARG A 377 -1.83 -17.34 21.23
CA ARG A 377 -0.68 -18.06 20.67
C ARG A 377 0.43 -17.08 20.35
N VAL A 378 1.66 -17.41 20.74
CA VAL A 378 2.84 -16.55 20.54
C VAL A 378 3.86 -17.29 19.69
N GLY A 379 4.44 -16.59 18.72
CA GLY A 379 5.39 -17.16 17.77
C GLY A 379 6.11 -16.12 16.94
N ASN A 380 6.68 -16.54 15.81
CA ASN A 380 7.41 -15.68 14.88
C ASN A 380 6.92 -15.76 13.42
N SER A 381 5.84 -16.51 13.18
CA SER A 381 5.08 -16.62 11.92
C SER A 381 3.73 -17.27 12.22
N SER A 382 2.78 -17.29 11.27
CA SER A 382 1.44 -17.86 11.51
C SER A 382 1.46 -19.35 11.84
N VAL A 383 2.45 -20.10 11.36
CA VAL A 383 2.53 -21.56 11.57
C VAL A 383 3.49 -21.98 12.68
N ASP A 384 4.41 -21.10 13.11
CA ASP A 384 5.35 -21.37 14.21
C ASP A 384 4.95 -20.58 15.45
N THR A 385 3.90 -21.06 16.12
CA THR A 385 3.36 -20.46 17.34
C THR A 385 3.07 -21.53 18.40
N LYS A 386 3.11 -21.13 19.67
CA LYS A 386 2.76 -21.96 20.83
C LYS A 386 1.63 -21.31 21.61
N ILE A 387 0.72 -22.13 22.15
CA ILE A 387 -0.32 -21.66 23.07
C ILE A 387 0.38 -21.09 24.31
N ALA A 388 0.07 -19.83 24.62
CA ALA A 388 0.65 -19.06 25.72
C ALA A 388 -0.33 -18.89 26.88
N ALA A 389 -1.61 -18.68 26.58
CA ALA A 389 -2.69 -18.52 27.55
C ALA A 389 -4.05 -18.81 26.89
N ALA A 390 -5.09 -18.89 27.70
CA ALA A 390 -6.48 -18.85 27.24
C ALA A 390 -7.31 -17.88 28.10
N ALA A 391 -8.34 -17.28 27.52
CA ALA A 391 -9.38 -16.56 28.23
C ALA A 391 -10.73 -17.24 27.97
N ILE A 392 -11.50 -17.49 29.02
CA ILE A 392 -12.84 -18.09 28.95
C ILE A 392 -13.84 -16.97 29.19
N LEU A 393 -14.66 -16.68 28.18
CA LEU A 393 -15.79 -15.77 28.29
C LEU A 393 -17.05 -16.57 28.61
N GLU A 394 -17.70 -16.30 29.73
CA GLU A 394 -18.82 -17.10 30.24
C GLU A 394 -20.13 -16.88 29.46
N GLU A 395 -20.30 -15.69 28.87
CA GLU A 395 -21.50 -15.29 28.13
C GLU A 395 -21.17 -14.42 26.92
N THR A 396 -22.01 -14.47 25.87
CA THR A 396 -21.80 -13.65 24.67
C THR A 396 -22.01 -12.17 25.00
N VAL A 397 -21.08 -11.32 24.58
CA VAL A 397 -21.09 -9.88 24.87
C VAL A 397 -21.19 -9.08 23.58
N THR A 398 -22.18 -8.19 23.49
CA THR A 398 -22.21 -7.13 22.47
C THR A 398 -21.31 -5.98 22.91
N THR A 399 -20.21 -5.74 22.20
CA THR A 399 -19.22 -4.69 22.53
C THR A 399 -19.58 -3.36 21.88
N LEU A 400 -20.09 -3.39 20.64
CA LEU A 400 -20.48 -2.20 19.89
C LEU A 400 -21.73 -2.47 19.06
N LYS A 401 -22.80 -1.74 19.34
CA LYS A 401 -24.01 -1.71 18.52
C LYS A 401 -23.88 -0.66 17.40
N THR A 402 -24.11 -1.07 16.15
CA THR A 402 -24.07 -0.21 14.96
C THR A 402 -25.31 -0.47 14.09
N ARG A 403 -25.21 -0.28 12.77
CA ARG A 403 -26.23 -0.65 11.77
C ARG A 403 -25.59 -1.19 10.50
N ASN A 404 -26.29 -2.05 9.75
CA ASN A 404 -25.84 -2.42 8.41
C ASN A 404 -26.08 -1.25 7.45
N CYS A 405 -25.06 -0.82 6.72
CA CYS A 405 -25.19 0.36 5.87
C CYS A 405 -24.37 0.31 4.59
N LEU A 406 -23.71 -0.82 4.25
CA LEU A 406 -22.81 -0.93 3.10
C LEU A 406 -23.41 -1.67 1.91
N GLY A 407 -24.72 -1.91 1.92
CA GLY A 407 -25.42 -2.71 0.89
C GLY A 407 -25.24 -4.21 1.10
N LYS A 408 -25.78 -5.01 0.18
CA LYS A 408 -25.76 -6.48 0.28
C LYS A 408 -25.32 -7.11 -1.04
N PRO A 409 -24.37 -8.06 -1.03
CA PRO A 409 -23.97 -8.79 -2.23
C PRO A 409 -25.03 -9.80 -2.69
N ASP A 410 -24.91 -10.31 -3.92
CA ASP A 410 -25.78 -11.34 -4.50
C ASP A 410 -25.43 -12.78 -4.08
N PHE A 411 -24.56 -12.94 -3.07
CA PHE A 411 -24.04 -14.22 -2.59
C PHE A 411 -23.95 -14.24 -1.06
N THR A 412 -23.66 -15.43 -0.53
CA THR A 412 -23.22 -15.63 0.85
C THR A 412 -21.74 -16.03 0.84
N ASP A 413 -21.00 -15.55 1.83
CA ASP A 413 -19.59 -15.90 1.98
C ASP A 413 -19.40 -17.40 2.17
N ILE A 414 -18.24 -17.91 1.79
CA ILE A 414 -17.82 -19.25 2.17
C ILE A 414 -17.73 -19.35 3.69
N LYS A 415 -17.96 -20.55 4.21
CA LYS A 415 -17.78 -20.88 5.62
C LYS A 415 -16.80 -22.02 5.76
N SER A 416 -16.02 -22.03 6.83
CA SER A 416 -15.24 -23.19 7.22
C SER A 416 -16.16 -24.29 7.76
N GLU A 417 -15.67 -25.53 7.77
CA GLU A 417 -16.29 -26.57 8.60
C GLU A 417 -16.01 -26.25 10.07
N HIS A 418 -17.03 -26.41 10.92
CA HIS A 418 -16.91 -26.14 12.35
C HIS A 418 -15.71 -26.88 12.94
N SER A 419 -14.78 -26.12 13.51
CA SER A 419 -13.54 -26.68 14.04
C SER A 419 -13.72 -27.10 15.50
N GLU A 420 -13.30 -28.31 15.83
CA GLU A 420 -13.20 -28.75 17.23
C GLU A 420 -12.39 -27.74 18.05
N PRO A 421 -12.84 -27.38 19.27
CA PRO A 421 -12.12 -26.43 20.11
C PRO A 421 -10.68 -26.85 20.32
N LEU A 422 -9.75 -25.91 20.14
CA LEU A 422 -8.32 -26.16 20.33
C LEU A 422 -8.04 -26.74 21.73
N PRO A 423 -7.30 -27.86 21.84
CA PRO A 423 -6.93 -28.42 23.13
C PRO A 423 -5.98 -27.46 23.86
N ILE A 424 -6.30 -27.11 25.10
CA ILE A 424 -5.43 -26.30 25.96
C ILE A 424 -4.45 -27.24 26.67
N PRO A 425 -3.13 -27.07 26.49
CA PRO A 425 -2.14 -27.88 27.20
C PRO A 425 -2.22 -27.71 28.72
N GLU A 426 -1.84 -28.75 29.47
CA GLU A 426 -1.69 -28.66 30.92
C GLU A 426 -0.67 -27.57 31.31
N GLY A 427 -0.96 -26.83 32.38
CA GLY A 427 -0.07 -25.79 32.92
C GLY A 427 -0.13 -24.44 32.22
N ILE A 428 -0.98 -24.26 31.20
CA ILE A 428 -1.24 -22.96 30.59
C ILE A 428 -2.15 -22.11 31.50
N VAL A 429 -1.87 -20.81 31.57
CA VAL A 429 -2.69 -19.85 32.33
C VAL A 429 -4.05 -19.68 31.66
N ILE A 430 -5.11 -19.74 32.45
CA ILE A 430 -6.50 -19.53 32.01
C ILE A 430 -7.10 -18.38 32.79
N PHE A 431 -7.61 -17.37 32.08
CA PHE A 431 -8.37 -16.27 32.64
C PHE A 431 -9.87 -16.53 32.48
N THR A 432 -10.67 -16.07 33.43
CA THR A 432 -12.13 -16.00 33.29
C THR A 432 -12.53 -14.54 33.09
N LEU A 433 -13.33 -14.28 32.06
CA LEU A 433 -13.87 -12.97 31.73
C LEU A 433 -15.40 -13.01 31.79
N THR A 434 -15.99 -11.91 32.24
CA THR A 434 -17.44 -11.70 32.38
C THR A 434 -17.87 -10.50 31.53
N ALA A 435 -19.18 -10.31 31.30
CA ALA A 435 -19.64 -9.16 30.52
C ALA A 435 -19.30 -7.79 31.13
N ASP A 436 -19.01 -7.72 32.43
CA ASP A 436 -18.64 -6.48 33.13
C ASP A 436 -17.18 -6.06 32.87
N ASP A 437 -16.37 -6.94 32.28
CA ASP A 437 -15.00 -6.64 31.85
C ASP A 437 -14.95 -5.81 30.56
N PHE A 438 -16.08 -5.67 29.86
CA PHE A 438 -16.15 -5.02 28.55
C PHE A 438 -16.95 -3.73 28.58
N GLU A 439 -16.43 -2.70 27.92
CA GLU A 439 -17.21 -1.51 27.63
C GLU A 439 -18.21 -1.79 26.51
N LYS A 440 -19.48 -1.46 26.75
CA LYS A 440 -20.57 -1.63 25.79
C LYS A 440 -20.92 -0.27 25.22
N ARG A 441 -20.84 -0.11 23.90
CA ARG A 441 -21.06 1.16 23.21
C ARG A 441 -22.16 1.04 22.15
N GLU A 442 -22.76 2.16 21.82
CA GLU A 442 -23.71 2.29 20.71
C GLU A 442 -23.36 3.53 19.89
N VAL A 443 -23.44 3.41 18.56
CA VAL A 443 -23.14 4.52 17.65
C VAL A 443 -24.43 5.23 17.25
N PHE A 444 -24.42 6.56 17.34
CA PHE A 444 -25.53 7.43 16.94
C PHE A 444 -25.18 8.16 15.64
N PHE A 445 -25.99 7.98 14.60
CA PHE A 445 -25.64 8.27 13.20
C PHE A 445 -26.15 9.59 12.61
N ASP A 446 -26.87 10.40 13.39
CA ASP A 446 -27.54 11.63 12.90
C ASP A 446 -27.25 12.83 13.81
N ASN A 447 -25.97 13.09 14.08
CA ASN A 447 -25.54 14.22 14.89
C ASN A 447 -25.60 15.54 14.11
N GLU A 448 -26.06 16.61 14.77
CA GLU A 448 -26.09 17.94 14.16
C GLU A 448 -24.67 18.45 13.91
N VAL A 449 -24.33 18.75 12.65
CA VAL A 449 -23.01 19.29 12.29
C VAL A 449 -23.06 20.82 12.26
N SER A 450 -22.24 21.44 13.10
CA SER A 450 -22.12 22.90 13.15
C SER A 450 -21.53 23.46 11.85
N VAL A 451 -22.25 24.40 11.24
CA VAL A 451 -21.80 25.18 10.09
C VAL A 451 -21.02 26.40 10.57
N ASP A 452 -19.81 26.57 10.04
CA ASP A 452 -18.92 27.69 10.32
C ASP A 452 -19.54 29.01 9.85
N SER A 453 -19.44 30.06 10.65
CA SER A 453 -20.05 31.36 10.34
C SER A 453 -19.53 32.00 9.05
N ARG A 454 -18.28 31.72 8.67
CA ARG A 454 -17.69 32.24 7.42
C ARG A 454 -18.38 31.65 6.19
N ILE A 455 -18.82 30.39 6.30
CA ILE A 455 -19.46 29.64 5.22
C ILE A 455 -20.89 30.11 4.95
N LYS A 456 -21.62 30.54 5.98
CA LYS A 456 -23.00 31.05 5.85
C LYS A 456 -23.12 32.25 4.92
N ASN A 457 -22.03 33.01 4.77
CA ASN A 457 -22.00 34.24 3.96
C ASN A 457 -21.57 34.00 2.50
N LEU A 458 -21.23 32.76 2.12
CA LEU A 458 -20.80 32.44 0.76
C LEU A 458 -21.99 32.28 -0.19
N THR A 459 -21.86 32.63 -1.46
CA THR A 459 -22.90 32.36 -2.47
C THR A 459 -22.94 30.87 -2.85
N ASP A 460 -23.98 30.43 -3.58
CA ASP A 460 -24.04 29.05 -4.09
C ASP A 460 -22.87 28.74 -5.04
N GLU A 461 -22.42 29.73 -5.82
CA GLU A 461 -21.24 29.66 -6.67
C GLU A 461 -19.96 29.46 -5.84
N GLU A 462 -19.77 30.26 -4.80
CA GLU A 462 -18.60 30.17 -3.92
C GLU A 462 -18.56 28.81 -3.17
N LEU A 463 -19.70 28.34 -2.66
CA LEU A 463 -19.82 27.01 -2.06
C LEU A 463 -19.50 25.89 -3.06
N SER A 464 -19.97 26.03 -4.31
CA SER A 464 -19.71 25.04 -5.36
C SER A 464 -18.24 24.97 -5.74
N TYR A 465 -17.50 26.09 -5.69
CA TYR A 465 -16.04 26.06 -5.87
C TYR A 465 -15.33 25.32 -4.74
N MET A 466 -15.79 25.44 -3.49
CA MET A 466 -15.17 24.73 -2.35
C MET A 466 -15.32 23.22 -2.44
N GLN A 467 -16.35 22.73 -3.16
CA GLN A 467 -16.63 21.31 -3.35
C GLN A 467 -15.75 20.64 -4.41
N ILE A 468 -15.08 21.43 -5.26
CA ILE A 468 -14.36 20.96 -6.45
C ILE A 468 -12.88 21.30 -6.32
N GLY A 469 -11.99 20.37 -6.68
CA GLY A 469 -10.55 20.66 -6.79
C GLY A 469 -10.28 21.78 -7.79
N ASN A 470 -9.12 22.43 -7.69
CA ASN A 470 -8.84 23.62 -8.48
C ASN A 470 -8.81 23.34 -9.99
N PHE A 471 -9.45 24.23 -10.76
CA PHE A 471 -9.47 24.18 -12.23
C PHE A 471 -9.54 25.60 -12.80
N ASP A 472 -9.11 25.78 -14.06
CA ASP A 472 -9.28 27.05 -14.78
C ASP A 472 -10.68 27.11 -15.43
N PRO A 473 -11.57 28.02 -14.99
CA PRO A 473 -12.93 28.15 -15.52
C PRO A 473 -12.98 28.68 -16.96
N ASN A 474 -11.87 29.23 -17.47
CA ASN A 474 -11.72 29.77 -18.81
C ASN A 474 -10.98 28.81 -19.77
N ALA A 475 -10.53 27.65 -19.28
CA ALA A 475 -9.81 26.68 -20.09
C ALA A 475 -10.66 26.22 -21.29
N LYS A 476 -10.11 26.34 -22.49
CA LYS A 476 -10.77 25.96 -23.77
C LYS A 476 -10.52 24.50 -24.17
N GLY A 477 -10.22 23.61 -23.22
CA GLY A 477 -9.86 22.21 -23.49
C GLY A 477 -10.07 21.30 -22.28
N LEU A 478 -9.73 20.03 -22.45
CA LEU A 478 -9.78 19.05 -21.37
C LEU A 478 -8.70 19.39 -20.32
N SER A 479 -9.11 19.87 -19.14
CA SER A 479 -8.24 19.94 -17.96
C SER A 479 -7.95 18.51 -17.51
N ILE A 480 -6.96 17.87 -18.14
CA ILE A 480 -6.52 16.51 -17.85
C ILE A 480 -5.19 16.64 -17.12
N ILE A 481 -5.24 16.44 -15.80
CA ILE A 481 -4.12 16.04 -14.94
C ILE A 481 -2.90 16.97 -15.01
N GLY A 482 -2.63 17.68 -13.92
CA GLY A 482 -1.37 18.44 -13.74
C GLY A 482 -1.37 19.88 -14.20
N ASN A 483 -2.55 20.46 -14.43
CA ASN A 483 -2.75 21.92 -14.44
C ASN A 483 -3.66 22.38 -13.27
N ALA A 484 -3.98 21.47 -12.34
CA ALA A 484 -4.86 21.74 -11.20
C ALA A 484 -4.11 22.44 -10.06
N ALA A 485 -2.87 22.01 -9.75
CA ALA A 485 -2.01 22.72 -8.82
C ALA A 485 -1.21 23.81 -9.56
N THR A 486 -1.45 25.08 -9.22
CA THR A 486 -0.70 26.21 -9.80
C THR A 486 0.47 26.64 -8.92
N HIS A 487 0.42 26.29 -7.63
CA HIS A 487 1.37 26.78 -6.63
C HIS A 487 2.64 25.92 -6.51
N LEU A 488 2.61 24.64 -6.88
CA LEU A 488 3.74 23.72 -6.80
C LEU A 488 3.86 22.87 -8.07
N ALA A 489 5.00 22.98 -8.75
CA ALA A 489 5.21 22.28 -10.01
C ALA A 489 5.25 20.75 -9.81
N GLY A 490 4.38 20.04 -10.52
CA GLY A 490 4.27 18.58 -10.48
C GLY A 490 3.44 18.01 -9.32
N ALA A 491 2.88 18.86 -8.46
CA ALA A 491 1.90 18.45 -7.46
C ALA A 491 0.62 17.89 -8.12
N ALA A 492 -0.05 16.95 -7.46
CA ALA A 492 -1.20 16.21 -7.99
C ALA A 492 -2.46 17.07 -8.16
N GLY A 493 -2.66 18.01 -7.24
CA GLY A 493 -3.78 18.92 -7.26
C GLY A 493 -3.77 19.84 -6.06
N GLU A 494 -4.74 20.72 -5.98
CA GLU A 494 -4.97 21.59 -4.83
C GLU A 494 -6.47 21.84 -4.69
N THR A 495 -6.89 22.27 -3.50
CA THR A 495 -8.25 22.80 -3.30
C THR A 495 -8.41 24.12 -4.04
N THR A 496 -9.64 24.57 -4.25
CA THR A 496 -9.93 25.79 -5.02
C THR A 496 -9.08 27.00 -4.64
N SER A 497 -8.56 27.68 -5.67
CA SER A 497 -7.85 28.96 -5.55
C SER A 497 -8.75 30.16 -5.89
N GLN A 498 -10.04 29.92 -6.17
CA GLN A 498 -11.00 30.96 -6.56
C GLN A 498 -11.44 31.88 -5.41
N LEU A 499 -11.16 31.49 -4.16
CA LEU A 499 -11.62 32.18 -2.94
C LEU A 499 -10.49 32.79 -2.10
N VAL A 500 -9.29 32.93 -2.67
CA VAL A 500 -8.14 33.54 -1.98
C VAL A 500 -8.45 34.98 -1.55
N ASN A 501 -9.21 35.73 -2.35
CA ASN A 501 -9.67 37.09 -2.01
C ASN A 501 -10.63 37.16 -0.81
N LYS A 502 -11.19 36.03 -0.38
CA LYS A 502 -12.00 35.88 0.84
C LYS A 502 -11.20 35.34 2.03
N GLY A 503 -9.88 35.18 1.87
CA GLY A 503 -8.98 34.63 2.89
C GLY A 503 -8.96 33.11 2.97
N ILE A 504 -9.59 32.40 2.02
CA ILE A 504 -9.56 30.93 1.96
C ILE A 504 -8.34 30.51 1.12
N ARG A 505 -7.32 29.98 1.80
CA ARG A 505 -6.06 29.54 1.16
C ARG A 505 -6.17 28.10 0.66
N PRO A 506 -5.55 27.76 -0.48
CA PRO A 506 -5.59 26.41 -1.02
C PRO A 506 -4.71 25.45 -0.21
N LEU A 507 -5.08 24.17 -0.19
CA LEU A 507 -4.24 23.06 0.27
C LEU A 507 -3.65 22.35 -0.94
N ILE A 508 -2.33 22.29 -0.98
CA ILE A 508 -1.55 21.66 -2.05
C ILE A 508 -1.36 20.17 -1.74
N MET A 509 -1.55 19.32 -2.74
CA MET A 509 -1.53 17.87 -2.61
C MET A 509 -0.53 17.22 -3.55
N ALA A 510 0.24 16.26 -3.06
CA ALA A 510 1.23 15.54 -3.87
C ALA A 510 1.14 14.03 -3.66
N ASP A 511 1.31 13.27 -4.74
CA ASP A 511 1.71 11.87 -4.70
C ASP A 511 3.15 11.74 -4.18
N GLY A 512 3.75 10.56 -4.00
CA GLY A 512 3.21 9.21 -4.09
C GLY A 512 3.68 8.33 -2.91
N PRO A 513 3.17 7.10 -2.76
CA PRO A 513 3.41 6.32 -1.54
C PRO A 513 4.88 5.96 -1.23
N ALA A 514 5.79 6.07 -2.20
CA ALA A 514 7.23 5.85 -2.01
C ALA A 514 8.03 7.17 -1.81
N GLY A 515 7.35 8.29 -1.55
CA GLY A 515 7.95 9.63 -1.36
C GLY A 515 7.27 10.71 -2.23
N ILE A 516 7.61 11.99 -2.02
CA ILE A 516 6.90 13.08 -2.70
C ILE A 516 7.25 13.14 -4.18
N ARG A 517 6.21 13.14 -5.02
CA ARG A 517 6.27 13.26 -6.46
C ARG A 517 5.94 14.69 -6.88
N ILE A 518 7.01 15.43 -7.20
CA ILE A 518 6.97 16.79 -7.75
C ILE A 518 7.95 16.90 -8.92
N SER A 519 7.89 18.01 -9.66
CA SER A 519 8.81 18.28 -10.76
C SER A 519 10.23 18.47 -10.26
N LEU A 520 11.17 17.72 -10.83
CA LEU A 520 12.60 17.85 -10.51
C LEU A 520 13.16 19.22 -10.88
N LYS A 521 12.64 19.83 -11.96
CA LYS A 521 13.06 21.15 -12.46
C LYS A 521 11.86 22.05 -12.60
N TYR A 522 11.95 23.28 -12.11
CA TYR A 522 10.84 24.23 -12.17
C TYR A 522 11.33 25.67 -12.36
N TYR A 523 10.41 26.57 -12.70
CA TYR A 523 10.60 28.01 -12.69
C TYR A 523 9.39 28.71 -12.07
N GLU A 524 9.57 29.93 -11.59
CA GLU A 524 8.53 30.72 -10.90
C GLU A 524 8.04 31.89 -11.77
N GLU A 525 6.73 32.14 -11.76
CA GLU A 525 6.13 33.40 -12.23
C GLU A 525 5.14 33.92 -11.16
N GLY A 526 5.53 34.95 -10.40
CA GLY A 526 4.76 35.39 -9.24
C GLY A 526 4.81 34.36 -8.12
N GLU A 527 3.65 33.99 -7.57
CA GLU A 527 3.52 32.94 -6.54
C GLU A 527 3.36 31.52 -7.12
N ASN A 528 3.27 31.40 -8.46
CA ASN A 528 3.04 30.12 -9.14
C ASN A 528 4.34 29.47 -9.59
N GLN A 529 4.35 28.14 -9.60
CA GLN A 529 5.46 27.33 -10.09
C GLN A 529 5.07 26.53 -11.32
N TYR A 530 6.01 26.38 -12.27
CA TYR A 530 5.80 25.69 -13.53
C TYR A 530 6.91 24.68 -13.80
N ASP A 531 6.55 23.52 -14.36
CA ASP A 531 7.52 22.48 -14.73
C ASP A 531 8.50 22.99 -15.80
N ALA A 532 9.79 22.92 -15.50
CA ALA A 532 10.88 23.21 -16.42
C ALA A 532 11.55 21.93 -16.98
N GLY A 533 11.18 20.76 -16.45
CA GLY A 533 11.74 19.47 -16.86
C GLY A 533 11.20 18.96 -18.19
N ASN A 534 10.15 19.60 -18.74
CA ASN A 534 9.40 19.14 -19.92
C ASN A 534 8.88 17.69 -19.78
N LYS A 535 8.63 17.24 -18.54
CA LYS A 535 8.10 15.90 -18.22
C LYS A 535 6.62 15.95 -17.82
N GLY A 536 6.13 17.08 -17.31
CA GLY A 536 4.79 17.21 -16.74
C GLY A 536 4.55 16.24 -15.59
N MET A 537 3.27 15.98 -15.28
CA MET A 537 2.84 14.98 -14.29
C MET A 537 2.82 13.53 -14.80
N MET A 538 3.20 13.27 -16.05
CA MET A 538 3.16 11.91 -16.60
C MET A 538 4.27 11.05 -15.97
N PRO A 539 3.96 9.85 -15.44
CA PRO A 539 4.98 8.91 -14.95
C PRO A 539 6.01 8.60 -16.04
N GLU A 540 7.24 8.29 -15.65
CA GLU A 540 8.32 7.97 -16.60
C GLU A 540 7.96 6.72 -17.42
N SER A 541 7.33 5.75 -16.76
CA SER A 541 6.76 4.55 -17.39
C SER A 541 5.76 4.89 -18.51
N MET A 542 4.95 5.94 -18.32
CA MET A 542 3.98 6.40 -19.31
C MET A 542 4.66 7.08 -20.51
N LEU A 543 5.69 7.89 -20.27
CA LEU A 543 6.44 8.59 -21.33
C LEU A 543 7.21 7.63 -22.24
N GLU A 544 7.88 6.62 -21.66
CA GLU A 544 8.64 5.62 -22.43
C GLU A 544 7.78 4.89 -23.47
N MET A 545 6.51 4.67 -23.14
CA MET A 545 5.56 3.92 -23.96
C MET A 545 5.08 4.67 -25.21
N MET A 546 5.11 6.00 -25.17
CA MET A 546 4.58 6.83 -26.25
C MET A 546 5.50 6.87 -27.48
N GLY A 547 6.78 6.51 -27.33
CA GLY A 547 7.79 6.72 -28.37
C GLY A 547 8.00 8.21 -28.70
N PRO A 548 9.06 8.56 -29.45
CA PRO A 548 9.53 9.94 -29.54
C PRO A 548 8.50 10.92 -30.13
N VAL A 549 7.75 10.47 -31.15
CA VAL A 549 6.82 11.31 -31.91
C VAL A 549 5.51 11.54 -31.15
N THR A 550 4.95 10.50 -30.50
CA THR A 550 3.70 10.65 -29.74
C THR A 550 3.94 11.33 -28.40
N ALA A 551 5.11 11.13 -27.77
CA ALA A 551 5.53 11.94 -26.63
C ALA A 551 5.64 13.42 -27.00
N PHE A 552 6.13 13.75 -28.21
CA PHE A 552 6.15 15.13 -28.71
C PHE A 552 4.75 15.72 -28.94
N ILE A 553 3.80 14.93 -29.45
CA ILE A 553 2.41 15.40 -29.62
C ILE A 553 1.70 15.55 -28.27
N ALA A 554 1.89 14.64 -27.32
CA ALA A 554 1.36 14.80 -25.96
C ALA A 554 1.97 16.01 -25.24
N LYS A 555 3.26 16.32 -25.47
CA LYS A 555 3.90 17.56 -25.00
C LYS A 555 3.20 18.84 -25.51
N LEU A 556 2.59 18.80 -26.70
CA LEU A 556 1.83 19.93 -27.26
C LEU A 556 0.38 20.00 -26.73
N ILE A 557 -0.21 18.85 -26.34
CA ILE A 557 -1.60 18.76 -25.86
C ILE A 557 -1.70 19.01 -24.35
N VAL A 558 -0.72 18.56 -23.56
CA VAL A 558 -0.68 18.70 -22.08
C VAL A 558 -0.18 20.09 -21.64
N GLY A 559 -0.04 21.04 -22.58
CA GLY A 559 0.12 22.45 -22.23
C GLY A 559 1.45 22.81 -21.57
N GLY A 560 2.58 22.32 -22.10
CA GLY A 560 3.88 22.87 -21.70
C GLY A 560 3.95 24.36 -22.05
N LYS A 561 3.86 25.25 -21.06
CA LYS A 561 4.15 26.68 -21.24
C LYS A 561 5.57 26.80 -21.81
N LYS A 562 5.75 27.64 -22.83
CA LYS A 562 7.09 27.95 -23.34
C LYS A 562 7.86 28.65 -22.23
N ILE A 563 8.95 28.03 -21.75
CA ILE A 563 9.80 28.60 -20.70
C ILE A 563 10.22 30.02 -21.11
N PRO A 564 9.95 31.06 -20.28
CA PRO A 564 10.36 32.42 -20.56
C PRO A 564 11.88 32.51 -20.73
N ARG A 565 12.35 33.35 -21.67
CA ARG A 565 13.80 33.47 -22.00
C ARG A 565 14.68 33.82 -20.79
N ASN A 566 14.13 34.52 -19.80
CA ASN A 566 14.86 34.97 -18.60
C ASN A 566 14.47 34.18 -17.34
N ALA A 567 13.77 33.05 -17.47
CA ALA A 567 13.38 32.24 -16.33
C ALA A 567 14.61 31.59 -15.68
N VAL A 568 14.71 31.66 -14.35
CA VAL A 568 15.72 30.95 -13.57
C VAL A 568 15.19 29.55 -13.28
N ILE A 569 15.90 28.53 -13.77
CA ILE A 569 15.54 27.13 -13.51
C ILE A 569 16.09 26.70 -12.15
N LYS A 570 15.19 26.23 -11.28
CA LYS A 570 15.49 25.69 -9.96
C LYS A 570 15.30 24.16 -9.96
N GLU A 571 15.89 23.47 -8.98
CA GLU A 571 15.76 22.01 -8.83
C GLU A 571 15.15 21.64 -7.47
N HIS A 572 14.26 20.64 -7.48
CA HIS A 572 13.83 19.89 -6.31
C HIS A 572 14.42 18.48 -6.36
N SER A 573 14.53 17.82 -5.20
CA SER A 573 14.78 16.37 -5.12
C SER A 573 14.11 15.85 -3.86
N ALA A 574 13.34 14.77 -4.02
CA ALA A 574 12.72 14.06 -2.90
C ALA A 574 13.45 12.74 -2.64
N THR A 575 13.33 12.24 -1.41
CA THR A 575 13.86 10.94 -1.00
C THR A 575 12.88 9.85 -1.44
N MET A 576 13.39 8.82 -2.12
CA MET A 576 12.61 7.62 -2.44
C MET A 576 12.74 6.62 -1.29
N ILE A 577 11.68 6.45 -0.53
CA ILE A 577 11.59 5.45 0.53
C ILE A 577 11.16 4.09 -0.06
N PRO A 578 11.32 2.96 0.66
CA PRO A 578 10.85 1.66 0.20
C PRO A 578 9.34 1.67 -0.10
N ILE A 579 8.89 0.77 -0.98
CA ILE A 579 7.46 0.62 -1.26
C ILE A 579 6.67 0.17 -0.01
N GLY A 580 5.35 0.38 -0.01
CA GLY A 580 4.48 0.02 1.11
C GLY A 580 4.69 -1.42 1.59
N THR A 581 4.71 -2.39 0.69
CA THR A 581 4.91 -3.81 1.04
C THR A 581 6.23 -4.03 1.77
N ALA A 582 7.30 -3.37 1.33
CA ALA A 582 8.62 -3.45 1.95
C ALA A 582 8.63 -2.83 3.36
N ILE A 583 7.99 -1.68 3.53
CA ILE A 583 7.86 -1.03 4.85
C ILE A 583 7.11 -1.95 5.80
N ALA A 584 6.00 -2.56 5.38
CA ALA A 584 5.25 -3.49 6.21
C ALA A 584 6.04 -4.78 6.51
N GLN A 585 6.87 -5.26 5.58
CA GLN A 585 7.76 -6.40 5.81
C GLN A 585 8.73 -6.14 6.97
N SER A 586 9.01 -4.90 7.32
CA SER A 586 9.83 -4.61 8.51
C SER A 586 9.20 -5.03 9.82
N PHE A 587 7.86 -5.10 9.91
CA PHE A 587 7.10 -5.24 11.17
C PHE A 587 7.61 -4.25 12.25
N ASN A 588 8.07 -3.08 11.82
CA ASN A 588 8.68 -2.07 12.66
C ASN A 588 7.98 -0.73 12.48
N THR A 589 7.04 -0.44 13.38
CA THR A 589 6.29 0.82 13.36
C THR A 589 7.17 2.03 13.66
N GLU A 590 8.29 1.87 14.37
CA GLU A 590 9.24 2.98 14.60
C GLU A 590 9.97 3.35 13.30
N LEU A 591 10.39 2.35 12.52
CA LEU A 591 10.97 2.57 11.19
C LEU A 591 9.94 3.22 10.25
N ALA A 592 8.71 2.72 10.22
CA ALA A 592 7.64 3.32 9.43
C ALA A 592 7.38 4.78 9.82
N GLU A 593 7.34 5.10 11.12
CA GLU A 593 7.19 6.47 11.60
C GLU A 593 8.37 7.37 11.20
N ALA A 594 9.60 6.87 11.26
CA ALA A 594 10.79 7.61 10.82
C ALA A 594 10.79 7.87 9.29
N LEU A 595 10.30 6.93 8.49
CA LEU A 595 10.12 7.16 7.04
C LEU A 595 9.03 8.21 6.78
N GLY A 596 7.96 8.23 7.57
CA GLY A 596 6.95 9.28 7.51
C GLY A 596 7.48 10.66 7.87
N ASP A 597 8.36 10.74 8.88
CA ASP A 597 9.06 11.97 9.30
C ASP A 597 9.94 12.54 8.18
N ILE A 598 10.70 11.67 7.49
CA ILE A 598 11.50 12.06 6.30
C ILE A 598 10.61 12.69 5.22
N VAL A 599 9.43 12.10 4.95
CA VAL A 599 8.49 12.65 3.97
C VAL A 599 7.88 13.96 4.46
N GLY A 600 7.50 14.05 5.73
CA GLY A 600 6.97 15.28 6.34
C GLY A 600 7.95 16.46 6.26
N GLU A 601 9.24 16.24 6.52
CA GLU A 601 10.26 17.30 6.38
C GLU A 601 10.35 17.81 4.93
N GLU A 602 10.25 16.90 3.94
CA GLU A 602 10.23 17.28 2.53
C GLU A 602 8.93 17.98 2.13
N MET A 603 7.79 17.59 2.72
CA MET A 603 6.51 18.28 2.51
C MET A 603 6.60 19.73 2.99
N GLU A 604 7.14 19.97 4.19
CA GLU A 604 7.37 21.34 4.69
C GLU A 604 8.33 22.12 3.81
N LYS A 605 9.43 21.49 3.36
CA LYS A 605 10.42 22.10 2.47
C LYS A 605 9.80 22.57 1.15
N PHE A 606 8.84 21.82 0.61
CA PHE A 606 8.24 22.09 -0.70
C PHE A 606 6.87 22.76 -0.64
N GLY A 607 6.30 22.98 0.55
CA GLY A 607 4.97 23.57 0.72
C GLY A 607 3.81 22.62 0.38
N VAL A 608 4.02 21.31 0.51
CA VAL A 608 2.95 20.31 0.36
C VAL A 608 2.17 20.21 1.67
N HIS A 609 0.84 20.29 1.60
CA HIS A 609 -0.02 20.18 2.77
C HIS A 609 -0.52 18.76 2.98
N LEU A 610 -0.96 18.11 1.90
CA LEU A 610 -1.51 16.76 1.94
C LEU A 610 -0.69 15.80 1.07
N TRP A 611 -0.14 14.76 1.68
CA TRP A 611 0.49 13.66 0.96
C TRP A 611 -0.56 12.60 0.65
N LEU A 612 -0.68 12.21 -0.63
CA LEU A 612 -1.64 11.22 -1.11
C LEU A 612 -1.17 9.79 -0.80
N ALA A 613 -0.89 9.54 0.48
CA ALA A 613 -0.45 8.28 1.06
C ALA A 613 -0.67 8.37 2.59
N PRO A 614 -0.61 7.26 3.35
CA PRO A 614 -0.35 5.89 2.90
C PRO A 614 -1.52 5.23 2.17
N ALA A 615 -1.19 4.27 1.30
CA ALA A 615 -2.18 3.40 0.67
C ALA A 615 -2.27 2.05 1.42
N LEU A 616 -3.45 1.63 1.85
CA LEU A 616 -3.62 0.49 2.79
C LEU A 616 -4.75 -0.48 2.42
N ASN A 617 -5.10 -0.59 1.14
CA ASN A 617 -6.02 -1.64 0.68
C ASN A 617 -5.42 -3.04 0.96
N ILE A 618 -6.26 -3.99 1.36
CA ILE A 618 -5.84 -5.37 1.67
C ILE A 618 -5.28 -6.08 0.43
N HIS A 619 -4.23 -6.88 0.59
CA HIS A 619 -3.77 -7.82 -0.45
C HIS A 619 -4.76 -9.00 -0.59
N ARG A 620 -5.97 -8.71 -1.10
CA ARG A 620 -7.02 -9.72 -1.31
C ARG A 620 -6.56 -10.85 -2.23
N SER A 621 -5.89 -10.47 -3.30
CA SER A 621 -5.33 -11.38 -4.30
C SER A 621 -3.92 -10.92 -4.66
N ILE A 622 -3.02 -11.87 -4.88
CA ILE A 622 -1.65 -11.57 -5.33
C ILE A 622 -1.59 -10.95 -6.74
N LEU A 623 -2.72 -10.97 -7.45
CA LEU A 623 -2.85 -10.46 -8.81
C LEU A 623 -3.12 -8.94 -8.86
N CYS A 624 -3.48 -8.30 -7.75
CA CYS A 624 -3.72 -6.86 -7.76
C CYS A 624 -2.45 -6.09 -8.16
N GLY A 625 -2.57 -5.25 -9.20
CA GLY A 625 -1.44 -4.50 -9.75
C GLY A 625 -0.76 -3.56 -8.76
N ARG A 626 -1.50 -3.06 -7.75
CA ARG A 626 -1.05 -2.07 -6.78
C ARG A 626 -0.67 -2.65 -5.41
N ASN A 627 -0.59 -3.96 -5.25
CA ASN A 627 -0.14 -4.54 -3.96
C ASN A 627 1.21 -3.96 -3.51
N PHE A 628 2.12 -3.61 -4.43
CA PHE A 628 3.43 -3.05 -4.07
C PHE A 628 3.35 -1.81 -3.15
N GLU A 629 2.36 -0.93 -3.35
CA GLU A 629 2.18 0.29 -2.54
C GLU A 629 1.26 0.09 -1.34
N TYR A 630 0.58 -1.06 -1.25
CA TYR A 630 -0.18 -1.49 -0.09
C TYR A 630 0.72 -2.27 0.88
N TYR A 631 0.17 -2.68 2.02
CA TYR A 631 0.96 -3.22 3.12
C TYR A 631 0.88 -4.73 3.29
N SER A 632 -0.33 -5.29 3.41
CA SER A 632 -0.49 -6.67 3.85
C SER A 632 -1.85 -7.27 3.45
N GLU A 633 -1.92 -8.60 3.46
CA GLU A 633 -3.19 -9.33 3.50
C GLU A 633 -3.91 -9.21 4.86
N ASP A 634 -3.20 -8.74 5.90
CA ASP A 634 -3.73 -8.55 7.25
C ASP A 634 -4.08 -7.08 7.55
N PRO A 635 -5.28 -6.81 8.09
CA PRO A 635 -5.70 -5.45 8.41
C PRO A 635 -4.95 -4.81 9.59
N LEU A 636 -4.46 -5.60 10.57
CA LEU A 636 -3.72 -5.05 11.69
C LEU A 636 -2.38 -4.51 11.22
N VAL A 637 -1.60 -5.30 10.48
CA VAL A 637 -0.33 -4.84 9.89
C VAL A 637 -0.55 -3.60 9.03
N SER A 638 -1.56 -3.61 8.16
CA SER A 638 -1.86 -2.47 7.29
C SER A 638 -2.22 -1.21 8.08
N GLY A 639 -3.04 -1.34 9.13
CA GLY A 639 -3.48 -0.23 9.97
C GLY A 639 -2.37 0.35 10.84
N GLU A 640 -1.56 -0.50 11.49
CA GLU A 640 -0.45 -0.07 12.37
C GLU A 640 0.64 0.67 11.59
N VAL A 641 1.03 0.13 10.42
CA VAL A 641 2.04 0.75 9.56
C VAL A 641 1.53 2.07 8.98
N ALA A 642 0.26 2.12 8.52
CA ALA A 642 -0.35 3.37 8.06
C ALA A 642 -0.40 4.42 9.18
N ALA A 643 -0.82 4.04 10.39
CA ALA A 643 -0.87 4.93 11.55
C ALA A 643 0.51 5.50 11.89
N ALA A 644 1.54 4.65 11.85
CA ALA A 644 2.92 5.06 12.11
C ALA A 644 3.43 6.07 11.08
N ILE A 645 3.24 5.80 9.78
CA ILE A 645 3.57 6.74 8.71
C ILE A 645 2.83 8.07 8.90
N THR A 646 1.52 8.03 9.19
CA THR A 646 0.72 9.23 9.45
C THR A 646 1.24 10.05 10.64
N ARG A 647 1.62 9.40 11.75
CA ARG A 647 2.22 10.11 12.89
C ARG A 647 3.55 10.77 12.51
N GLY A 648 4.39 10.09 11.74
CA GLY A 648 5.66 10.62 11.25
C GLY A 648 5.46 11.90 10.44
N VAL A 649 4.59 11.85 9.44
CA VAL A 649 4.27 13.02 8.60
C VAL A 649 3.67 14.16 9.43
N GLN A 650 2.75 13.85 10.35
CA GLN A 650 2.03 14.85 11.13
C GLN A 650 2.83 15.40 12.33
N LYS A 651 4.10 15.02 12.52
CA LYS A 651 5.05 15.77 13.37
C LYS A 651 5.28 17.17 12.81
N HIS A 652 5.12 17.32 11.51
CA HIS A 652 5.24 18.56 10.76
C HIS A 652 3.88 19.27 10.72
N LYS A 653 3.78 20.41 11.41
CA LYS A 653 2.49 21.06 11.71
C LYS A 653 1.67 21.39 10.46
N ARG A 654 2.35 21.66 9.34
CA ARG A 654 1.73 22.02 8.06
C ARG A 654 1.53 20.84 7.12
N CYS A 655 1.73 19.61 7.58
CA CYS A 655 1.70 18.42 6.77
C CYS A 655 0.73 17.37 7.33
N GLY A 656 -0.01 16.74 6.43
CA GLY A 656 -0.98 15.71 6.77
C GLY A 656 -1.03 14.62 5.71
N THR A 657 -1.45 13.43 6.12
CA THR A 657 -1.66 12.31 5.20
C THR A 657 -3.09 12.24 4.70
N THR A 658 -3.24 11.78 3.46
CA THR A 658 -4.50 11.33 2.87
C THR A 658 -4.48 9.82 2.73
N ILE A 659 -5.10 9.09 3.66
CA ILE A 659 -5.10 7.61 3.60
C ILE A 659 -6.00 7.12 2.45
N LYS A 660 -5.57 6.08 1.71
CA LYS A 660 -6.24 5.65 0.47
C LYS A 660 -6.17 4.14 0.18
N HIS A 661 -7.04 3.56 -0.64
CA HIS A 661 -8.25 4.13 -1.25
C HIS A 661 -9.45 3.54 -0.54
N TYR A 662 -10.26 4.40 0.08
CA TYR A 662 -11.38 4.03 0.92
C TYR A 662 -12.64 3.78 0.06
N ALA A 663 -13.04 2.55 -0.26
CA ALA A 663 -12.52 1.26 0.21
C ALA A 663 -12.63 0.18 -0.88
N ALA A 664 -12.10 -1.01 -0.59
CA ALA A 664 -12.20 -2.20 -1.45
C ALA A 664 -11.69 -2.02 -2.91
N ASN A 665 -10.68 -1.18 -3.12
CA ASN A 665 -9.96 -1.06 -4.39
C ASN A 665 -8.87 -2.13 -4.51
N ASN A 666 -9.29 -3.39 -4.60
CA ASN A 666 -8.36 -4.53 -4.61
C ASN A 666 -8.16 -5.12 -6.02
N ALA A 667 -8.69 -4.50 -7.07
CA ALA A 667 -8.50 -4.87 -8.47
C ALA A 667 -8.42 -3.62 -9.35
N GLU A 668 -7.43 -3.56 -10.24
CA GLU A 668 -7.17 -2.40 -11.10
C GLU A 668 -7.97 -2.45 -12.41
N THR A 669 -8.33 -3.66 -12.86
CA THR A 669 -9.14 -3.86 -14.07
C THR A 669 -10.47 -3.12 -13.95
N ASN A 670 -10.69 -2.16 -14.86
CA ASN A 670 -11.87 -1.30 -14.90
C ASN A 670 -12.19 -0.58 -13.57
N ARG A 671 -11.20 -0.27 -12.74
CA ARG A 671 -11.39 0.32 -11.40
C ARG A 671 -12.29 1.57 -11.32
N TYR A 672 -12.43 2.34 -12.40
CA TYR A 672 -13.36 3.49 -12.49
C TYR A 672 -14.83 3.10 -12.38
N CYS A 673 -15.17 1.87 -12.75
CA CYS A 673 -16.56 1.41 -12.86
C CYS A 673 -16.73 -0.06 -12.45
N ASN A 674 -15.73 -0.74 -11.90
CA ASN A 674 -15.91 -2.08 -11.37
C ASN A 674 -16.65 -2.00 -10.02
N ASN A 675 -17.37 -3.06 -9.67
CA ASN A 675 -18.17 -3.16 -8.46
C ASN A 675 -17.63 -4.27 -7.58
N SER A 676 -17.06 -3.90 -6.44
CA SER A 676 -16.69 -4.83 -5.37
C SER A 676 -17.95 -5.20 -4.61
N GLN A 677 -18.38 -6.44 -4.76
CA GLN A 677 -19.52 -7.01 -4.03
C GLN A 677 -19.00 -7.77 -2.82
N VAL A 678 -19.34 -7.30 -1.62
CA VAL A 678 -18.72 -7.74 -0.35
C VAL A 678 -19.78 -7.76 0.75
N SER A 679 -19.75 -8.76 1.63
CA SER A 679 -20.59 -8.81 2.82
C SER A 679 -20.26 -7.68 3.81
N GLU A 680 -21.21 -7.31 4.65
CA GLU A 680 -21.01 -6.27 5.66
C GLU A 680 -19.96 -6.73 6.67
N ARG A 681 -20.00 -8.01 7.08
CA ARG A 681 -19.00 -8.60 7.97
C ARG A 681 -17.59 -8.51 7.40
N ALA A 682 -17.37 -8.93 6.16
CA ALA A 682 -16.04 -8.89 5.55
C ALA A 682 -15.54 -7.45 5.36
N MET A 683 -16.41 -6.50 4.99
CA MET A 683 -16.04 -5.08 4.95
C MET A 683 -15.54 -4.59 6.30
N ARG A 684 -16.24 -4.92 7.38
CA ARG A 684 -15.95 -4.45 8.73
C ARG A 684 -14.72 -5.11 9.36
N GLU A 685 -14.55 -6.41 9.18
CA GLU A 685 -13.46 -7.17 9.80
C GLU A 685 -12.16 -7.12 8.98
N ILE A 686 -12.24 -6.95 7.65
CA ILE A 686 -11.08 -7.03 6.75
C ILE A 686 -10.80 -5.68 6.06
N TYR A 687 -11.70 -5.20 5.21
CA TYR A 687 -11.36 -4.14 4.25
C TYR A 687 -11.39 -2.72 4.83
N LEU A 688 -12.15 -2.49 5.90
CA LEU A 688 -12.22 -1.21 6.62
C LEU A 688 -11.37 -1.21 7.89
N ARG A 689 -11.01 -2.39 8.41
CA ARG A 689 -10.34 -2.53 9.71
C ARG A 689 -8.99 -1.81 9.76
N GLY A 690 -8.21 -1.85 8.69
CA GLY A 690 -6.95 -1.08 8.61
C GLY A 690 -7.17 0.44 8.65
N PHE A 691 -8.24 0.94 8.02
CA PHE A 691 -8.62 2.36 8.08
C PHE A 691 -9.07 2.76 9.48
N ASP A 692 -9.90 1.94 10.13
CA ASP A 692 -10.34 2.12 11.52
C ASP A 692 -9.15 2.28 12.48
N ILE A 693 -8.20 1.33 12.42
CA ILE A 693 -6.99 1.35 13.24
C ILE A 693 -6.20 2.65 13.00
N CYS A 694 -5.95 3.01 11.74
CA CYS A 694 -5.23 4.24 11.39
C CYS A 694 -5.93 5.49 11.93
N ILE A 695 -7.24 5.61 11.71
CA ILE A 695 -8.02 6.77 12.14
C ILE A 695 -8.01 6.92 13.66
N ARG A 696 -8.25 5.83 14.41
CA ARG A 696 -8.24 5.89 15.87
C ARG A 696 -6.87 6.20 16.45
N LYS A 697 -5.79 5.72 15.83
CA LYS A 697 -4.43 5.87 16.35
C LYS A 697 -3.70 7.14 15.92
N SER A 698 -4.07 7.74 14.79
CA SER A 698 -3.28 8.85 14.24
C SER A 698 -4.08 10.00 13.63
N GLN A 699 -5.40 9.85 13.43
CA GLN A 699 -6.28 10.90 12.86
C GLN A 699 -5.65 11.59 11.63
N PRO A 700 -5.58 10.90 10.48
CA PRO A 700 -5.09 11.52 9.25
C PRO A 700 -5.91 12.76 8.90
N LYS A 701 -5.29 13.76 8.26
CA LYS A 701 -5.99 14.99 7.85
C LYS A 701 -7.00 14.78 6.73
N ALA A 702 -6.82 13.73 5.93
CA ALA A 702 -7.75 13.40 4.87
C ALA A 702 -7.89 11.88 4.62
N VAL A 703 -8.99 11.51 3.96
CA VAL A 703 -9.28 10.19 3.40
C VAL A 703 -9.59 10.36 1.93
N MET A 704 -8.99 9.55 1.07
CA MET A 704 -9.34 9.49 -0.35
C MET A 704 -10.19 8.25 -0.60
N THR A 705 -11.39 8.45 -1.14
CA THR A 705 -12.24 7.32 -1.54
C THR A 705 -11.69 6.63 -2.77
N SER A 706 -12.08 5.38 -3.00
CA SER A 706 -11.69 4.67 -4.21
C SER A 706 -12.49 5.07 -5.45
N TYR A 707 -12.05 4.56 -6.60
CA TYR A 707 -12.77 4.70 -7.87
C TYR A 707 -13.99 3.78 -7.97
N ASN A 708 -13.86 2.56 -7.44
CA ASN A 708 -14.82 1.48 -7.63
C ASN A 708 -16.17 1.74 -6.95
N LEU A 709 -17.13 0.90 -7.30
CA LEU A 709 -18.38 0.75 -6.58
C LEU A 709 -18.20 -0.27 -5.45
N LEU A 710 -18.93 -0.07 -4.36
CA LEU A 710 -19.17 -1.03 -3.30
C LEU A 710 -20.65 -1.37 -3.31
N ASN A 711 -20.98 -2.64 -3.54
CA ASN A 711 -22.35 -3.14 -3.58
C ASN A 711 -23.31 -2.28 -4.43
N GLY A 712 -22.82 -1.78 -5.57
CA GLY A 712 -23.61 -1.02 -6.56
C GLY A 712 -23.62 0.50 -6.41
N ILE A 713 -22.92 1.07 -5.41
CA ILE A 713 -22.79 2.53 -5.22
C ILE A 713 -21.31 2.90 -5.25
N HIS A 714 -20.91 3.98 -5.95
CA HIS A 714 -19.52 4.46 -5.88
C HIS A 714 -19.14 4.76 -4.43
N THR A 715 -17.93 4.36 -4.01
CA THR A 715 -17.48 4.60 -2.63
C THR A 715 -17.47 6.09 -2.27
N SER A 716 -17.20 6.97 -3.26
CA SER A 716 -17.30 8.43 -3.14
C SER A 716 -18.72 8.98 -3.00
N GLU A 717 -19.74 8.22 -3.39
CA GLU A 717 -21.16 8.59 -3.34
C GLU A 717 -21.89 7.85 -2.20
N HIS A 718 -21.16 7.08 -1.40
CA HIS A 718 -21.74 6.15 -0.45
C HIS A 718 -21.87 6.78 0.95
N ARG A 719 -23.02 7.42 1.26
CA ARG A 719 -23.29 8.05 2.58
C ARG A 719 -23.04 7.10 3.76
N GLY A 720 -23.48 5.84 3.69
CA GLY A 720 -23.22 4.85 4.76
C GLY A 720 -21.72 4.66 5.05
N LEU A 721 -20.92 4.51 4.01
CA LEU A 721 -19.47 4.37 4.12
C LEU A 721 -18.78 5.65 4.66
N ILE A 722 -19.23 6.84 4.23
CA ILE A 722 -18.60 8.15 4.52
C ILE A 722 -19.07 8.77 5.84
N GLU A 723 -20.37 8.85 6.08
CA GLU A 723 -20.92 9.50 7.28
C GLU A 723 -21.11 8.50 8.41
N ASP A 724 -21.60 7.28 8.13
CA ASP A 724 -21.88 6.34 9.21
C ASP A 724 -20.62 5.65 9.71
N VAL A 725 -19.96 4.89 8.84
CA VAL A 725 -18.80 4.10 9.27
C VAL A 725 -17.60 5.00 9.55
N LEU A 726 -17.19 5.80 8.57
CA LEU A 726 -15.97 6.61 8.70
C LEU A 726 -16.08 7.68 9.81
N ARG A 727 -17.18 8.42 9.87
CA ARG A 727 -17.33 9.52 10.85
C ARG A 727 -18.04 9.07 12.13
N GLY A 728 -19.17 8.37 12.00
CA GLY A 728 -19.95 7.90 13.15
C GLY A 728 -19.22 6.84 13.97
N GLU A 729 -18.72 5.79 13.32
CA GLU A 729 -18.10 4.66 14.03
C GLU A 729 -16.61 4.87 14.31
N PHE A 730 -15.82 5.30 13.32
CA PHE A 730 -14.37 5.46 13.47
C PHE A 730 -13.98 6.82 14.06
N GLY A 731 -14.89 7.80 14.08
CA GLY A 731 -14.64 9.12 14.65
C GLY A 731 -13.69 9.98 13.81
N PHE A 732 -13.69 9.83 12.48
CA PHE A 732 -12.85 10.61 11.57
C PHE A 732 -13.22 12.10 11.54
N LYS A 733 -12.20 12.97 11.71
CA LYS A 733 -12.38 14.43 11.83
C LYS A 733 -11.96 15.24 10.60
N GLY A 734 -11.17 14.65 9.70
CA GLY A 734 -10.63 15.33 8.52
C GLY A 734 -11.62 15.45 7.36
N ILE A 735 -11.07 15.69 6.17
CA ILE A 735 -11.81 15.78 4.90
C ILE A 735 -11.77 14.49 4.09
N VAL A 736 -12.82 14.26 3.31
CA VAL A 736 -12.97 13.16 2.36
C VAL A 736 -12.90 13.75 0.96
N MET A 737 -12.00 13.20 0.15
CA MET A 737 -11.87 13.55 -1.25
C MET A 737 -12.07 12.32 -2.14
N THR A 738 -12.50 12.53 -3.37
CA THR A 738 -12.45 11.46 -4.38
C THR A 738 -11.01 11.17 -4.78
N ASP A 739 -10.78 9.99 -5.35
CA ASP A 739 -9.64 9.79 -6.25
C ASP A 739 -9.79 10.69 -7.51
N TRP A 740 -8.80 10.71 -8.41
CA TRP A 740 -8.77 11.61 -9.57
C TRP A 740 -9.74 11.13 -10.66
N VAL A 741 -11.02 11.52 -10.56
CA VAL A 741 -12.11 11.05 -11.43
C VAL A 741 -12.03 11.72 -12.80
N MET A 742 -11.60 10.95 -13.79
CA MET A 742 -11.41 11.43 -15.16
C MET A 742 -12.40 10.75 -16.11
N THR A 743 -13.36 11.51 -16.67
CA THR A 743 -14.40 10.97 -17.57
C THR A 743 -13.81 10.29 -18.82
N ILE A 744 -12.62 10.69 -19.28
CA ILE A 744 -11.93 10.06 -20.42
C ILE A 744 -11.45 8.64 -20.11
N MET A 745 -11.35 8.26 -18.84
CA MET A 745 -10.94 6.91 -18.41
C MET A 745 -12.09 5.90 -18.44
N THR A 746 -13.34 6.35 -18.59
CA THR A 746 -14.51 5.47 -18.61
C THR A 746 -14.58 4.66 -19.89
N SER A 747 -14.69 3.35 -19.75
CA SER A 747 -14.94 2.46 -20.89
C SER A 747 -16.42 2.44 -21.26
N SER A 748 -16.72 2.44 -22.56
CA SER A 748 -18.08 2.19 -23.06
C SER A 748 -18.61 0.78 -22.78
N LYS A 749 -17.73 -0.15 -22.37
CA LYS A 749 -18.09 -1.52 -21.97
C LYS A 749 -18.55 -1.61 -20.52
N SER A 750 -18.32 -0.56 -19.73
CA SER A 750 -18.68 -0.55 -18.31
C SER A 750 -20.19 -0.58 -18.14
N LYS A 751 -20.67 -1.50 -17.29
CA LYS A 751 -22.07 -1.60 -16.87
C LYS A 751 -22.50 -0.38 -16.05
N TYR A 752 -21.57 0.18 -15.28
CA TYR A 752 -21.79 1.28 -14.36
C TYR A 752 -21.19 2.59 -14.91
N ARG A 753 -21.75 3.73 -14.46
CA ARG A 753 -21.23 5.07 -14.78
C ARG A 753 -19.96 5.38 -13.95
N ASN A 754 -19.37 6.55 -14.18
CA ASN A 754 -18.41 7.14 -13.23
C ASN A 754 -19.14 7.87 -12.10
N ALA A 755 -18.40 8.15 -11.02
CA ALA A 755 -18.82 9.04 -9.95
C ALA A 755 -19.13 10.46 -10.44
N LEU A 756 -20.04 11.14 -9.75
CA LEU A 756 -20.61 12.44 -10.10
C LEU A 756 -20.46 13.43 -8.94
N SER A 757 -20.03 14.65 -9.23
CA SER A 757 -19.68 15.65 -8.20
C SER A 757 -20.81 16.05 -7.26
N ASP A 758 -22.05 16.10 -7.75
CA ASP A 758 -23.24 16.38 -6.96
C ASP A 758 -23.61 15.22 -6.02
N GLU A 759 -23.50 13.98 -6.47
CA GLU A 759 -23.76 12.80 -5.63
C GLU A 759 -22.69 12.63 -4.54
N VAL A 760 -21.42 12.91 -4.87
CA VAL A 760 -20.33 12.97 -3.88
C VAL A 760 -20.60 14.02 -2.81
N ALA A 761 -21.07 15.21 -3.22
CA ALA A 761 -21.44 16.27 -2.27
C ALA A 761 -22.60 15.84 -1.35
N LYS A 762 -23.62 15.15 -1.89
CA LYS A 762 -24.76 14.62 -1.11
C LYS A 762 -24.33 13.55 -0.11
N ALA A 763 -23.34 12.75 -0.45
CA ALA A 763 -22.82 11.68 0.39
C ALA A 763 -21.97 12.16 1.57
N GLY A 764 -21.64 13.47 1.61
CA GLY A 764 -20.80 14.06 2.65
C GLY A 764 -19.31 14.14 2.29
N GLY A 765 -18.95 13.88 1.03
CA GLY A 765 -17.59 14.11 0.55
C GLY A 765 -17.31 15.61 0.39
N GLU A 766 -16.14 16.09 0.82
CA GLU A 766 -15.79 17.51 0.78
C GLU A 766 -15.16 17.96 -0.55
N LEU A 767 -14.48 17.07 -1.27
CA LEU A 767 -13.71 17.44 -2.46
C LEU A 767 -13.86 16.44 -3.61
N PHE A 768 -14.31 16.91 -4.77
CA PHE A 768 -14.26 16.17 -6.02
C PHE A 768 -12.98 16.51 -6.80
N MET A 769 -12.09 15.53 -6.95
CA MET A 769 -10.75 15.69 -7.54
C MET A 769 -10.65 15.11 -8.95
N PRO A 770 -9.82 15.72 -9.83
CA PRO A 770 -9.13 17.01 -9.67
C PRO A 770 -10.06 18.22 -9.85
N GLY A 771 -11.28 17.99 -10.36
CA GLY A 771 -12.26 19.04 -10.66
C GLY A 771 -12.20 19.56 -12.10
N THR A 772 -13.37 19.86 -12.66
CA THR A 772 -13.52 20.52 -13.96
C THR A 772 -14.69 21.50 -13.93
N LYS A 773 -14.77 22.37 -14.95
CA LYS A 773 -15.92 23.26 -15.15
C LYS A 773 -17.25 22.51 -15.18
N LYS A 774 -17.28 21.33 -15.81
CA LYS A 774 -18.48 20.50 -15.89
C LYS A 774 -18.90 19.98 -14.51
N ASP A 775 -17.94 19.61 -13.67
CA ASP A 775 -18.20 19.12 -12.31
C ASP A 775 -18.74 20.23 -11.41
N TYR A 776 -18.22 21.45 -11.56
CA TYR A 776 -18.72 22.66 -10.90
C TYR A 776 -20.15 23.02 -11.35
N GLU A 777 -20.40 23.09 -12.66
CA GLU A 777 -21.73 23.39 -13.22
C GLU A 777 -22.78 22.36 -12.78
N ARG A 778 -22.36 21.11 -12.58
CA ARG A 778 -23.22 20.03 -12.09
C ARG A 778 -23.65 20.24 -10.64
N VAL A 779 -22.74 20.61 -9.75
CA VAL A 779 -23.06 20.94 -8.34
C VAL A 779 -24.02 22.12 -8.28
N LEU A 780 -23.73 23.20 -9.02
CA LEU A 780 -24.60 24.37 -9.12
C LEU A 780 -26.01 24.03 -9.61
N LYS A 781 -26.10 23.20 -10.66
CA LYS A 781 -27.40 22.77 -11.18
C LYS A 781 -28.16 21.98 -10.12
N ALA A 782 -27.49 21.07 -9.41
CA ALA A 782 -28.13 20.26 -8.36
C ALA A 782 -28.69 21.11 -7.20
N LEU A 783 -27.99 22.19 -6.81
CA LEU A 783 -28.50 23.18 -5.85
C LEU A 783 -29.75 23.90 -6.38
N LYS A 784 -29.68 24.42 -7.61
CA LYS A 784 -30.79 25.15 -8.23
C LYS A 784 -32.04 24.27 -8.39
N ASP A 785 -31.86 23.00 -8.71
CA ASP A 785 -32.94 22.03 -8.86
C ASP A 785 -33.45 21.50 -7.50
N GLY A 786 -32.77 21.80 -6.39
CA GLY A 786 -33.11 21.31 -5.05
C GLY A 786 -32.76 19.83 -4.79
N THR A 787 -32.02 19.19 -5.68
CA THR A 787 -31.59 17.79 -5.52
C THR A 787 -30.37 17.62 -4.61
N LEU A 788 -29.59 18.70 -4.43
CA LEU A 788 -28.55 18.83 -3.40
C LEU A 788 -28.97 19.97 -2.48
N SER A 789 -28.99 19.73 -1.16
CA SER A 789 -29.33 20.79 -0.21
C SER A 789 -28.14 21.73 -0.02
N ARG A 790 -28.41 23.03 0.03
CA ARG A 790 -27.39 24.03 0.36
C ARG A 790 -26.76 23.76 1.73
N LYS A 791 -27.57 23.33 2.71
CA LYS A 791 -27.09 22.97 4.05
C LYS A 791 -26.02 21.87 4.03
N GLN A 792 -26.14 20.88 3.14
CA GLN A 792 -25.11 19.85 2.98
C GLN A 792 -23.78 20.45 2.47
N LEU A 793 -23.81 21.33 1.47
CA LEU A 793 -22.60 22.01 1.01
C LEU A 793 -21.98 22.90 2.10
N GLU A 794 -22.82 23.58 2.89
CA GLU A 794 -22.33 24.37 4.02
C GLU A 794 -21.61 23.49 5.06
N ILE A 795 -22.10 22.26 5.29
CA ILE A 795 -21.43 21.28 6.16
C ILE A 795 -20.09 20.86 5.57
N ASN A 796 -20.05 20.48 4.29
CA ASN A 796 -18.85 20.05 3.59
C ASN A 796 -17.78 21.16 3.61
N ALA A 797 -18.16 22.38 3.22
CA ALA A 797 -17.30 23.56 3.21
C ALA A 797 -16.81 23.93 4.63
N SER A 798 -17.62 23.70 5.66
CA SER A 798 -17.23 23.93 7.06
C SER A 798 -16.15 22.94 7.53
N ARG A 799 -16.17 21.70 7.07
CA ARG A 799 -15.10 20.73 7.38
C ARG A 799 -13.82 21.07 6.64
N LEU A 800 -13.93 21.49 5.38
CA LEU A 800 -12.80 21.95 4.60
C LEU A 800 -12.13 23.17 5.23
N ILE A 801 -12.89 24.20 5.59
CA ILE A 801 -12.31 25.44 6.16
C ILE A 801 -11.64 25.20 7.52
N ARG A 802 -12.23 24.34 8.37
CA ARG A 802 -11.59 23.94 9.64
C ARG A 802 -10.26 23.22 9.40
N THR A 803 -10.21 22.35 8.40
CA THR A 803 -8.98 21.65 8.02
C THR A 803 -7.94 22.62 7.48
N ILE A 804 -8.34 23.59 6.64
CA ILE A 804 -7.48 24.67 6.16
C ILE A 804 -6.91 25.46 7.35
N ASP A 805 -7.74 25.83 8.32
CA ASP A 805 -7.27 26.57 9.51
C ASP A 805 -6.24 25.78 10.32
N GLU A 806 -6.40 24.45 10.45
CA GLU A 806 -5.40 23.61 11.14
C GLU A 806 -4.02 23.68 10.47
N PHE A 807 -3.96 23.74 9.14
CA PHE A 807 -2.70 23.86 8.40
C PHE A 807 -2.05 25.24 8.47
N TYR A 808 -2.86 26.29 8.65
CA TYR A 808 -2.40 27.68 8.65
C TYR A 808 -2.42 28.34 10.04
N ALA A 809 -2.69 27.59 11.10
CA ALA A 809 -2.60 28.06 12.48
C ALA A 809 -1.13 28.29 12.88
N ASP A 810 -0.84 29.45 13.48
CA ASP A 810 0.50 29.83 13.95
C ASP A 810 0.98 29.00 15.13
#